data_AF-A0A8T2WDR5-F1
#
_entry.id   AF-A0A8T2WDR5-F1
#
_cell.length_a   1.000
_cell.length_b   1.000
_cell.length_c   1.000
_cell.angle_alpha   90.00
_cell.angle_beta   90.00
_cell.angle_gamma   90.00
#
_symmetry.space_group_name_H-M   'P 1'
#
loop_
_entity.id
_entity.type
_entity.pdbx_description
1 polymer ?
#
loop_
_entity_poly.entity_id
_entity_poly.type
_entity_poly.pdbx_seq_one_letter_code
_entity_poly.pdbx_strand_id
1 'polypeptide(L)'
;MGYSSTSKPCCLLSKILWAVLILQLAAGVKSFSLGDLFGSDEDQQTGNVTSVDEYGSFMVKTMQALRYLEIAPEQAGLGSNEISVPYGNSSYALVRRDGLNSLYVAFQDNELGNDTENWATNTQQVPFLHDFVYTAEAPAAVVSTFSQLVFGTTSPGAAPSPSPRPSGPLTQAIETVMAGERILWVTCTGKGPSGGLAVLCGLAAALHFPRTSVDVITFATPWQGFNPQLAWSFDRLISLYYFWPFDPAQTLALPANTTGLLGGELNREVKQVANGLKEQITAEEVLKSAVTIPNLPASLPEGATELEESNVQFPEGDYDTLVQACYDSFANQTYGGTPTCFAGSPKINNLTSWAPAPSLPPPGQLPPESSCPPIICRTLPYLDMSCTAFMFDNNATSTMAPPSLGGLPFLEVQDQTTSGDAIVAWNDTSKEAIFLFKFTEESRDWAANTLAYKTDNFRYLLDEDFPAAAEITAASEDPQVHAGFFFQFQSLLDEGDETKLNLTTALNQLNGGQTPLFIAVSGFSLGGALSELAAVWASYKWPRAHILVATQGAPKVGNEDFVTLYKATAGVAWRFQFNLDEVPAIPPLAGYRTTREPIWITREGTDGPFYVLLEPRPEMDLGITTWYDHWCEALYIPVLRDALAVAVPNWVYAAPAAERD
;
A
#
# COMPACT_ATOMS: atom_id res chain seq x y z
N MET A 1 64.98 62.02 -28.99
CA MET A 1 63.60 62.52 -28.78
C MET A 1 62.65 61.70 -29.65
N GLY A 2 61.57 61.15 -29.07
CA GLY A 2 60.30 60.92 -29.79
C GLY A 2 60.03 59.59 -30.53
N TYR A 3 59.33 58.68 -29.86
CA TYR A 3 58.12 57.91 -30.28
C TYR A 3 57.98 57.24 -31.69
N SER A 4 57.82 55.90 -31.66
CA SER A 4 56.59 55.13 -31.98
C SER A 4 56.64 54.00 -33.02
N SER A 5 55.87 52.95 -32.68
CA SER A 5 55.12 51.99 -33.52
C SER A 5 55.83 50.72 -34.06
N THR A 6 55.44 49.55 -33.53
CA THR A 6 54.62 48.46 -34.16
C THR A 6 55.43 47.53 -35.09
N SER A 7 55.55 46.23 -34.85
CA SER A 7 54.47 45.23 -34.79
C SER A 7 54.94 43.87 -34.21
N LYS A 8 53.96 43.12 -33.68
CA LYS A 8 54.06 41.82 -32.98
C LYS A 8 54.11 40.61 -33.95
N PRO A 9 54.60 39.44 -33.49
CA PRO A 9 54.41 38.15 -34.14
C PRO A 9 53.08 37.49 -33.73
N CYS A 10 52.38 36.93 -34.71
CA CYS A 10 51.25 36.00 -34.53
C CYS A 10 51.78 34.60 -34.20
N CYS A 11 51.69 34.13 -32.95
CA CYS A 11 51.88 32.71 -32.62
C CYS A 11 51.44 32.28 -31.19
N LEU A 12 50.49 32.97 -30.55
CA LEU A 12 50.03 32.59 -29.19
C LEU A 12 48.58 32.11 -29.08
N LEU A 13 47.74 32.32 -30.11
CA LEU A 13 46.32 31.88 -30.05
C LEU A 13 46.09 30.41 -30.46
N SER A 14 46.97 29.79 -31.25
CA SER A 14 46.75 28.40 -31.71
C SER A 14 47.12 27.34 -30.67
N LYS A 15 47.94 27.66 -29.67
CA LYS A 15 48.32 26.74 -28.59
C LYS A 15 47.32 26.74 -27.43
N ILE A 16 46.56 27.82 -27.26
CA ILE A 16 45.51 27.91 -26.23
C ILE A 16 44.22 27.22 -26.73
N LEU A 17 43.86 27.35 -28.02
CA LEU A 17 42.70 26.62 -28.57
C LEU A 17 42.90 25.09 -28.60
N TRP A 18 44.12 24.59 -28.82
CA TRP A 18 44.39 23.14 -28.80
C TRP A 18 44.47 22.55 -27.39
N ALA A 19 44.87 23.34 -26.38
CA ALA A 19 44.84 22.91 -24.99
C ALA A 19 43.41 22.87 -24.43
N VAL A 20 42.52 23.76 -24.87
CA VAL A 20 41.10 23.76 -24.47
C VAL A 20 40.33 22.62 -25.17
N LEU A 21 40.65 22.30 -26.43
CA LEU A 21 39.99 21.20 -27.16
C LEU A 21 40.44 19.80 -26.68
N ILE A 22 41.68 19.64 -26.19
CA ILE A 22 42.17 18.38 -25.63
C ILE A 22 41.69 18.17 -24.18
N LEU A 23 41.49 19.24 -23.39
CA LEU A 23 40.85 19.12 -22.07
C LEU A 23 39.34 18.81 -22.15
N GLN A 24 38.65 19.15 -23.26
CA GLN A 24 37.27 18.75 -23.50
C GLN A 24 37.12 17.32 -24.05
N LEU A 25 38.17 16.74 -24.64
CA LEU A 25 38.14 15.38 -25.19
C LEU A 25 38.77 14.30 -24.29
N ALA A 26 39.53 14.69 -23.26
CA ALA A 26 40.13 13.76 -22.28
C ALA A 26 39.36 13.69 -20.95
N ALA A 27 38.38 14.57 -20.74
CA ALA A 27 37.47 14.47 -19.61
C ALA A 27 36.29 13.59 -20.05
N GLY A 28 36.47 12.27 -19.97
CA GLY A 28 35.37 11.30 -19.95
C GLY A 28 34.55 11.48 -18.66
N VAL A 29 33.99 12.68 -18.48
CA VAL A 29 33.07 13.00 -17.40
C VAL A 29 31.77 12.33 -17.79
N LYS A 30 31.54 11.14 -17.25
CA LYS A 30 30.19 10.62 -17.13
C LYS A 30 29.39 11.70 -16.42
N SER A 31 28.39 12.27 -17.08
CA SER A 31 27.38 13.08 -16.41
C SER A 31 26.82 12.24 -15.28
N PHE A 32 27.13 12.64 -14.06
CA PHE A 32 26.63 11.97 -12.87
C PHE A 32 25.15 12.31 -12.76
N SER A 33 24.30 11.30 -12.80
CA SER A 33 22.84 11.49 -12.71
C SER A 33 22.42 11.27 -11.26
N LEU A 34 21.27 11.83 -10.84
CA LEU A 34 20.56 11.41 -9.62
C LEU A 34 20.37 9.87 -9.55
N GLY A 35 20.58 9.16 -10.66
CA GLY A 35 20.65 7.71 -10.78
C GLY A 35 21.65 7.02 -9.85
N ASP A 36 22.80 7.64 -9.58
CA ASP A 36 23.87 7.04 -8.78
C ASP A 36 23.66 7.25 -7.25
N LEU A 37 22.60 7.99 -6.88
CA LEU A 37 22.31 8.49 -5.53
C LEU A 37 21.67 7.46 -4.58
N PHE A 38 21.15 6.35 -5.12
CA PHE A 38 20.41 5.32 -4.37
C PHE A 38 21.03 3.92 -4.44
N GLY A 39 22.27 3.83 -4.93
CA GLY A 39 22.97 2.58 -5.21
C GLY A 39 22.44 1.88 -6.46
N SER A 40 23.29 1.04 -7.04
CA SER A 40 22.88 0.00 -7.99
C SER A 40 22.25 -1.18 -7.26
N ASP A 41 21.51 -2.05 -7.97
CA ASP A 41 21.03 -3.32 -7.41
C ASP A 41 22.18 -4.19 -6.85
N GLU A 42 23.41 -3.98 -7.33
CA GLU A 42 24.64 -4.62 -6.85
C GLU A 42 25.07 -4.10 -5.45
N ASP A 43 24.82 -2.82 -5.16
CA ASP A 43 25.12 -2.21 -3.86
C ASP A 43 24.18 -2.74 -2.76
N GLN A 44 22.93 -3.07 -3.13
CA GLN A 44 21.98 -3.73 -2.22
C GLN A 44 22.43 -5.14 -1.82
N GLN A 45 23.14 -5.86 -2.70
CA GLN A 45 23.63 -7.22 -2.42
C GLN A 45 24.92 -7.25 -1.58
N THR A 46 25.68 -6.16 -1.55
CA THR A 46 26.99 -6.12 -0.88
C THR A 46 26.94 -5.52 0.53
N GLY A 47 25.77 -5.06 1.00
CA GLY A 47 25.60 -4.53 2.35
C GLY A 47 26.29 -3.19 2.61
N ASN A 48 26.70 -2.48 1.55
CA ASN A 48 27.12 -1.09 1.69
C ASN A 48 25.86 -0.24 1.91
N VAL A 49 25.54 0.00 3.18
CA VAL A 49 24.45 0.88 3.62
C VAL A 49 24.61 2.22 2.90
N THR A 50 23.70 2.51 1.98
CA THR A 50 23.67 3.82 1.33
C THR A 50 23.21 4.85 2.37
N SER A 51 23.63 6.11 2.27
CA SER A 51 23.21 7.14 3.24
C SER A 51 21.69 7.38 3.28
N VAL A 52 20.95 6.75 2.38
CA VAL A 52 19.49 6.85 2.25
C VAL A 52 18.77 5.94 3.27
N ASP A 53 19.36 4.79 3.62
CA ASP A 53 18.75 3.84 4.56
C ASP A 53 18.77 4.35 6.02
N GLU A 54 19.50 5.44 6.28
CA GLU A 54 19.45 6.19 7.54
C GLU A 54 18.11 6.90 7.72
N TYR A 55 17.33 7.12 6.65
CA TYR A 55 16.06 7.85 6.69
C TYR A 55 14.85 6.92 6.74
N GLY A 56 13.75 7.48 7.23
CA GLY A 56 12.46 6.81 7.27
C GLY A 56 11.85 6.44 5.91
N SER A 57 11.00 5.42 5.90
CA SER A 57 10.37 4.86 4.69
C SER A 57 9.70 5.90 3.77
N PHE A 58 8.87 6.81 4.30
CA PHE A 58 8.25 7.84 3.46
C PHE A 58 9.26 8.80 2.85
N MET A 59 10.35 9.11 3.57
CA MET A 59 11.40 10.00 3.08
C MET A 59 12.14 9.32 1.93
N VAL A 60 12.53 8.06 2.11
CA VAL A 60 13.17 7.24 1.10
C VAL A 60 12.32 7.13 -0.16
N LYS A 61 11.03 6.76 -0.01
CA LYS A 61 10.07 6.65 -1.12
C LYS A 61 9.84 7.99 -1.83
N THR A 62 9.76 9.09 -1.08
CA THR A 62 9.59 10.43 -1.64
C THR A 62 10.81 10.88 -2.42
N MET A 63 12.02 10.69 -1.87
CA MET A 63 13.28 10.98 -2.58
C MET A 63 13.42 10.14 -3.85
N GLN A 64 13.04 8.87 -3.81
CA GLN A 64 13.02 8.00 -4.98
C GLN A 64 12.05 8.51 -6.05
N ALA A 65 10.86 8.98 -5.67
CA ALA A 65 9.91 9.60 -6.58
C ALA A 65 10.42 10.89 -7.23
N LEU A 66 11.09 11.73 -6.45
CA LEU A 66 11.70 12.97 -6.94
C LEU A 66 12.83 12.70 -7.92
N ARG A 67 13.66 11.69 -7.66
CA ARG A 67 14.71 11.26 -8.58
C ARG A 67 14.14 11.03 -9.98
N TYR A 68 13.04 10.32 -10.11
CA TYR A 68 12.48 10.00 -11.42
C TYR A 68 11.71 11.16 -12.08
N LEU A 69 11.31 12.17 -11.31
CA LEU A 69 10.70 13.38 -11.84
C LEU A 69 11.72 14.42 -12.32
N GLU A 70 12.94 14.41 -11.78
CA GLU A 70 13.96 15.44 -12.08
C GLU A 70 15.08 14.95 -13.03
N ILE A 71 15.14 13.64 -13.35
CA ILE A 71 16.04 13.14 -14.40
C ILE A 71 15.48 13.51 -15.77
N ALA A 72 16.22 14.32 -16.53
CA ALA A 72 15.94 14.59 -17.94
C ALA A 72 16.25 13.35 -18.81
N PRO A 73 15.43 13.03 -19.83
CA PRO A 73 15.57 11.80 -20.59
C PRO A 73 16.84 11.78 -21.46
N GLU A 74 17.38 12.95 -21.80
CA GLU A 74 18.62 13.09 -22.57
C GLU A 74 19.90 12.83 -21.75
N GLN A 75 19.82 12.88 -20.41
CA GLN A 75 20.95 12.60 -19.52
C GLN A 75 20.97 11.17 -18.99
N ALA A 76 19.86 10.45 -19.14
CA ALA A 76 19.82 9.01 -18.93
C ALA A 76 20.46 8.34 -20.15
N GLY A 77 21.69 7.82 -20.00
CA GLY A 77 22.18 6.81 -20.92
C GLY A 77 21.29 5.57 -20.77
N LEU A 78 20.14 5.56 -21.45
CA LEU A 78 19.06 4.58 -21.29
C LEU A 78 19.63 3.17 -21.42
N GLY A 79 19.85 2.53 -20.27
CA GLY A 79 20.14 1.11 -20.21
C GLY A 79 18.92 0.31 -20.67
N SER A 80 19.06 -1.00 -20.80
CA SER A 80 17.95 -1.91 -21.16
C SER A 80 16.75 -1.86 -20.21
N ASN A 81 16.86 -1.18 -19.07
CA ASN A 81 15.87 -1.19 -17.99
C ASN A 81 15.01 0.08 -17.96
N GLU A 82 15.14 0.97 -18.95
CA GLU A 82 14.43 2.25 -18.97
C GLU A 82 13.96 2.61 -20.39
N ILE A 83 12.71 3.06 -20.50
CA ILE A 83 12.10 3.52 -21.75
C ILE A 83 11.33 4.80 -21.49
N SER A 84 11.57 5.84 -22.29
CA SER A 84 10.77 7.06 -22.31
C SER A 84 9.66 6.96 -23.37
N VAL A 85 8.43 7.22 -22.97
CA VAL A 85 7.23 7.16 -23.81
C VAL A 85 6.68 8.58 -24.00
N PRO A 86 6.89 9.22 -25.16
CA PRO A 86 6.41 10.57 -25.39
C PRO A 86 4.87 10.61 -25.53
N TYR A 87 4.26 11.66 -24.98
CA TYR A 87 2.83 11.96 -25.16
C TYR A 87 2.53 13.46 -25.40
N GLY A 88 3.57 14.26 -25.61
CA GLY A 88 3.52 15.68 -26.00
C GLY A 88 4.86 16.09 -26.63
N ASN A 89 5.01 17.34 -27.04
CA ASN A 89 6.30 17.80 -27.60
C ASN A 89 7.39 17.90 -26.52
N SER A 90 6.99 18.09 -25.26
CA SER A 90 7.89 18.14 -24.10
C SER A 90 7.36 17.37 -22.91
N SER A 91 6.51 16.37 -23.15
CA SER A 91 5.90 15.54 -22.11
C SER A 91 6.12 14.06 -22.41
N TYR A 92 6.48 13.30 -21.38
CA TYR A 92 6.81 11.88 -21.51
C TYR A 92 6.57 11.11 -20.21
N ALA A 93 6.30 9.82 -20.35
CA ALA A 93 6.25 8.87 -19.25
C ALA A 93 7.55 8.07 -19.25
N LEU A 94 8.32 8.16 -18.17
CA LEU A 94 9.50 7.33 -17.95
C LEU A 94 9.05 6.01 -17.33
N VAL A 95 9.32 4.90 -18.02
CA VAL A 95 9.07 3.54 -17.54
C VAL A 95 10.40 2.91 -17.20
N ARG A 96 10.57 2.48 -15.96
CA ARG A 96 11.84 1.91 -15.50
C ARG A 96 11.61 0.69 -14.63
N ARG A 97 12.43 -0.33 -14.82
CA ARG A 97 12.55 -1.45 -13.89
C ARG A 97 13.51 -1.04 -12.78
N ASP A 98 13.03 -1.01 -11.55
CA ASP A 98 13.77 -0.52 -10.39
C ASP A 98 14.05 -1.68 -9.41
N GLY A 99 14.86 -2.62 -9.87
CA GLY A 99 15.21 -3.85 -9.15
C GLY A 99 14.36 -5.06 -9.56
N LEU A 100 14.25 -6.02 -8.64
CA LEU A 100 13.54 -7.27 -8.85
C LEU A 100 12.04 -7.09 -8.63
N ASN A 101 11.23 -7.49 -9.61
CA ASN A 101 9.77 -7.43 -9.61
C ASN A 101 9.17 -6.03 -9.35
N SER A 102 9.94 -4.96 -9.54
CA SER A 102 9.53 -3.58 -9.25
C SER A 102 9.55 -2.71 -10.51
N LEU A 103 8.46 -1.99 -10.72
CA LEU A 103 8.24 -1.10 -11.85
C LEU A 103 8.03 0.33 -11.36
N TYR A 104 8.68 1.28 -12.02
CA TYR A 104 8.52 2.70 -11.80
C TYR A 104 7.95 3.36 -13.05
N VAL A 105 6.94 4.22 -12.87
CA VAL A 105 6.34 5.01 -13.94
C VAL A 105 6.28 6.47 -13.52
N ALA A 106 7.10 7.33 -14.11
CA ALA A 106 7.15 8.76 -13.80
C ALA A 106 6.60 9.58 -14.96
N PHE A 107 5.57 10.39 -14.69
CA PHE A 107 4.98 11.29 -15.67
C PHE A 107 5.59 12.67 -15.52
N GLN A 108 6.21 13.15 -16.59
CA GLN A 108 6.73 14.51 -16.69
C GLN A 108 5.95 15.24 -17.77
N ASP A 109 5.34 16.36 -17.39
CA ASP A 109 4.53 17.13 -18.30
C ASP A 109 4.88 18.61 -18.24
N ASN A 110 4.93 19.22 -19.43
CA ASN A 110 5.07 20.65 -19.62
C ASN A 110 3.88 21.25 -20.41
N GLU A 111 2.82 20.47 -20.65
CA GLU A 111 1.78 20.79 -21.65
C GLU A 111 0.34 20.69 -21.12
N LEU A 112 -0.02 19.64 -20.37
CA LEU A 112 -1.34 19.47 -19.73
C LEU A 112 -1.71 20.64 -18.81
N GLY A 113 -0.72 21.34 -18.25
CA GLY A 113 -0.91 22.49 -17.38
C GLY A 113 -0.94 23.86 -18.05
N ASN A 114 -0.73 23.98 -19.37
CA ASN A 114 -0.65 25.31 -20.02
C ASN A 114 -2.00 26.05 -20.11
N ASP A 115 -3.11 25.37 -19.82
CA ASP A 115 -4.44 25.96 -19.62
C ASP A 115 -4.83 25.86 -18.13
N THR A 116 -4.07 26.56 -17.28
CA THR A 116 -4.14 26.46 -15.82
C THR A 116 -5.53 26.74 -15.24
N GLU A 117 -6.40 27.45 -15.96
CA GLU A 117 -7.75 27.78 -15.49
C GLU A 117 -8.82 26.74 -15.87
N ASN A 118 -8.57 25.86 -16.86
CA ASN A 118 -9.62 24.96 -17.39
C ASN A 118 -9.25 23.48 -17.50
N TRP A 119 -8.00 23.08 -17.25
CA TRP A 119 -7.60 21.68 -17.43
C TRP A 119 -8.44 20.68 -16.61
N ALA A 120 -8.99 21.11 -15.47
CA ALA A 120 -9.84 20.33 -14.57
C ALA A 120 -11.35 20.63 -14.62
N THR A 121 -11.80 21.62 -15.41
CA THR A 121 -13.23 22.01 -15.44
C THR A 121 -14.09 21.04 -16.24
N ASN A 122 -13.50 20.40 -17.26
CA ASN A 122 -14.13 19.34 -18.03
C ASN A 122 -13.69 17.97 -17.51
N THR A 123 -14.63 17.16 -17.02
CA THR A 123 -14.38 15.80 -16.55
C THR A 123 -14.88 14.78 -17.58
N GLN A 124 -14.30 13.58 -17.56
CA GLN A 124 -14.82 12.44 -18.31
C GLN A 124 -14.68 11.14 -17.53
N GLN A 125 -15.52 10.17 -17.86
CA GLN A 125 -15.46 8.84 -17.27
C GLN A 125 -14.12 8.17 -17.58
N VAL A 126 -13.58 7.46 -16.59
CA VAL A 126 -12.33 6.69 -16.73
C VAL A 126 -12.68 5.32 -17.32
N PRO A 127 -12.34 5.04 -18.59
CA PRO A 127 -12.89 3.87 -19.29
C PRO A 127 -12.52 2.53 -18.66
N PHE A 128 -11.31 2.38 -18.15
CA PHE A 128 -10.85 1.12 -17.54
C PHE A 128 -11.41 0.88 -16.13
N LEU A 129 -12.03 1.88 -15.51
CA LEU A 129 -12.79 1.71 -14.29
C LEU A 129 -14.25 1.35 -14.55
N HIS A 130 -14.70 1.27 -15.80
CA HIS A 130 -16.10 1.02 -16.12
C HIS A 130 -16.66 -0.23 -15.44
N ASP A 131 -15.88 -1.32 -15.47
CA ASP A 131 -16.27 -2.59 -14.86
C ASP A 131 -16.12 -2.61 -13.34
N PHE A 132 -15.48 -1.60 -12.72
CA PHE A 132 -15.30 -1.49 -11.27
C PHE A 132 -16.25 -0.42 -10.71
N VAL A 133 -16.05 0.85 -11.07
CA VAL A 133 -16.89 1.99 -10.71
C VAL A 133 -17.16 2.82 -11.96
N TYR A 134 -18.25 2.51 -12.67
CA TYR A 134 -18.56 3.14 -13.97
C TYR A 134 -18.81 4.65 -13.93
N THR A 135 -19.10 5.21 -12.76
CA THR A 135 -19.27 6.65 -12.56
C THR A 135 -17.98 7.37 -12.16
N ALA A 136 -16.83 6.68 -12.10
CA ALA A 136 -15.55 7.33 -11.80
C ALA A 136 -15.15 8.30 -12.92
N GLU A 137 -14.92 9.57 -12.55
CA GLU A 137 -14.53 10.64 -13.45
C GLU A 137 -13.22 11.31 -13.01
N ALA A 138 -12.46 11.75 -14.00
CA ALA A 138 -11.25 12.55 -13.81
C ALA A 138 -11.19 13.66 -14.88
N PRO A 139 -10.27 14.63 -14.78
CA PRO A 139 -10.07 15.65 -15.79
C PRO A 139 -9.92 15.06 -17.20
N ALA A 140 -10.66 15.61 -18.17
CA ALA A 140 -10.73 15.05 -19.52
C ALA A 140 -9.36 15.03 -20.23
N ALA A 141 -8.53 16.04 -20.02
CA ALA A 141 -7.17 16.07 -20.54
C ALA A 141 -6.34 14.88 -19.99
N VAL A 142 -6.43 14.61 -18.69
CA VAL A 142 -5.71 13.50 -18.03
C VAL A 142 -6.19 12.15 -18.57
N VAL A 143 -7.51 11.92 -18.62
CA VAL A 143 -8.06 10.63 -19.07
C VAL A 143 -7.78 10.38 -20.56
N SER A 144 -7.85 11.40 -21.41
CA SER A 144 -7.61 11.24 -22.85
C SER A 144 -6.14 10.92 -23.14
N THR A 145 -5.21 11.64 -22.50
CA THR A 145 -3.78 11.38 -22.58
C THR A 145 -3.44 9.98 -22.05
N PHE A 146 -3.95 9.62 -20.87
CA PHE A 146 -3.70 8.31 -20.29
C PHE A 146 -4.28 7.17 -21.14
N SER A 147 -5.49 7.35 -21.69
CA SER A 147 -6.11 6.37 -22.57
C SER A 147 -5.29 6.14 -23.84
N GLN A 148 -4.73 7.20 -24.43
CA GLN A 148 -3.84 7.07 -25.59
C GLN A 148 -2.55 6.32 -25.22
N LEU A 149 -1.98 6.57 -24.04
CA LEU A 149 -0.78 5.89 -23.55
C LEU A 149 -1.01 4.39 -23.33
N VAL A 150 -2.13 4.00 -22.74
CA VAL A 150 -2.42 2.60 -22.35
C VAL A 150 -3.09 1.79 -23.46
N PHE A 151 -4.01 2.39 -24.22
CA PHE A 151 -4.80 1.67 -25.22
C PHE A 151 -4.38 2.00 -26.66
N GLY A 152 -3.53 3.01 -26.86
CA GLY A 152 -3.15 3.49 -28.18
C GLY A 152 -4.20 4.40 -28.81
N THR A 153 -3.96 4.82 -30.05
CA THR A 153 -4.92 5.62 -30.81
C THR A 153 -5.96 4.69 -31.43
N THR A 154 -7.21 4.79 -30.98
CA THR A 154 -8.32 4.14 -31.69
C THR A 154 -8.47 4.79 -33.05
N SER A 155 -8.49 3.99 -34.12
CA SER A 155 -8.78 4.51 -35.46
C SER A 155 -10.13 5.26 -35.44
N PRO A 156 -10.22 6.47 -36.05
CA PRO A 156 -11.47 7.22 -36.09
C PRO A 156 -12.61 6.34 -36.64
N GLY A 157 -13.63 6.06 -35.82
CA GLY A 157 -14.79 5.26 -36.18
C GLY A 157 -14.79 3.79 -35.70
N ALA A 158 -13.76 3.33 -34.99
CA ALA A 158 -13.85 2.08 -34.26
C ALA A 158 -14.82 2.23 -33.09
N ALA A 159 -15.82 1.35 -32.99
CA ALA A 159 -16.68 1.29 -31.81
C ALA A 159 -15.81 1.01 -30.58
N PRO A 160 -16.03 1.70 -29.45
CA PRO A 160 -15.31 1.40 -28.22
C PRO A 160 -15.53 -0.07 -27.86
N SER A 161 -14.45 -0.84 -27.78
CA SER A 161 -14.51 -2.14 -27.10
C SER A 161 -14.81 -1.86 -25.64
N PRO A 162 -15.76 -2.57 -25.00
CA PRO A 162 -16.06 -2.37 -23.58
C PRO A 162 -14.86 -2.68 -22.68
N SER A 163 -13.92 -3.52 -23.13
CA SER A 163 -12.67 -3.82 -22.42
C SER A 163 -11.52 -3.94 -23.44
N PRO A 164 -10.95 -2.83 -23.94
CA PRO A 164 -9.82 -2.91 -24.86
C PRO A 164 -8.63 -3.48 -24.10
N ARG A 165 -7.98 -4.52 -24.66
CA ARG A 165 -6.72 -4.99 -24.10
C ARG A 165 -5.71 -3.84 -24.16
N PRO A 166 -4.96 -3.57 -23.08
CA PRO A 166 -3.87 -2.61 -23.12
C PRO A 166 -2.89 -2.97 -24.24
N SER A 167 -2.62 -2.02 -25.13
CA SER A 167 -1.75 -2.21 -26.29
C SER A 167 -1.04 -0.94 -26.72
N GLY A 168 -1.21 0.13 -25.94
CA GLY A 168 -0.62 1.43 -26.19
C GLY A 168 0.88 1.45 -25.92
N PRO A 169 1.54 2.57 -26.24
CA PRO A 169 2.99 2.68 -26.12
C PRO A 169 3.49 2.53 -24.67
N LEU A 170 2.69 2.92 -23.67
CA LEU A 170 3.05 2.71 -22.25
C LEU A 170 3.05 1.22 -21.88
N THR A 171 2.04 0.46 -22.32
CA THR A 171 1.99 -0.98 -22.10
C THR A 171 3.17 -1.68 -22.75
N GLN A 172 3.50 -1.34 -24.00
CA GLN A 172 4.64 -1.92 -24.72
C GLN A 172 5.97 -1.61 -24.02
N ALA A 173 6.12 -0.40 -23.48
CA ALA A 173 7.29 -0.03 -22.69
C ALA A 173 7.41 -0.86 -21.42
N ILE A 174 6.30 -1.05 -20.68
CA ILE A 174 6.26 -1.90 -19.47
C ILE A 174 6.63 -3.35 -19.80
N GLU A 175 6.04 -3.92 -20.84
CA GLU A 175 6.35 -5.30 -21.28
C GLU A 175 7.83 -5.47 -21.65
N THR A 176 8.39 -4.47 -22.34
CA THR A 176 9.79 -4.48 -22.75
C THR A 176 10.73 -4.35 -21.55
N VAL A 177 10.46 -3.41 -20.65
CA VAL A 177 11.28 -3.12 -19.47
C VAL A 177 11.23 -4.26 -18.44
N MET A 178 10.06 -4.88 -18.24
CA MET A 178 9.94 -6.02 -17.35
C MET A 178 10.44 -7.32 -17.98
N ALA A 179 10.53 -7.42 -19.31
CA ALA A 179 11.05 -8.58 -20.03
C ALA A 179 10.38 -9.92 -19.61
N GLY A 180 9.08 -9.88 -19.31
CA GLY A 180 8.30 -11.04 -18.85
C GLY A 180 8.44 -11.37 -17.36
N GLU A 181 9.21 -10.59 -16.60
CA GLU A 181 9.27 -10.71 -15.15
C GLU A 181 7.93 -10.37 -14.50
N ARG A 182 7.63 -11.06 -13.40
CA ARG A 182 6.44 -10.79 -12.62
C ARG A 182 6.58 -9.40 -11.99
N ILE A 183 5.54 -8.59 -12.11
CA ILE A 183 5.45 -7.34 -11.36
C ILE A 183 4.85 -7.69 -9.99
N LEU A 184 5.53 -7.29 -8.92
CA LEU A 184 5.03 -7.36 -7.54
C LEU A 184 4.79 -5.96 -6.98
N TRP A 185 5.45 -4.94 -7.55
CA TRP A 185 5.24 -3.54 -7.19
C TRP A 185 5.22 -2.62 -8.40
N VAL A 186 4.33 -1.63 -8.34
CA VAL A 186 4.36 -0.47 -9.24
C VAL A 186 4.37 0.80 -8.41
N THR A 187 5.29 1.72 -8.70
CA THR A 187 5.19 3.09 -8.20
C THR A 187 4.92 4.04 -9.36
N CYS A 188 3.81 4.75 -9.28
CA CYS A 188 3.47 5.81 -10.23
C CYS A 188 3.75 7.18 -9.58
N THR A 189 4.46 8.07 -10.29
CA THR A 189 4.75 9.42 -9.81
C THR A 189 4.48 10.50 -10.85
N GLY A 190 4.16 11.71 -10.39
CA GLY A 190 3.89 12.86 -11.23
C GLY A 190 3.89 14.16 -10.43
N LYS A 191 4.00 15.30 -11.12
CA LYS A 191 3.87 16.63 -10.50
C LYS A 191 2.87 17.51 -11.23
N GLY A 192 2.19 18.39 -10.50
CA GLY A 192 1.15 19.25 -11.07
C GLY A 192 0.07 18.40 -11.79
N PRO A 193 -0.41 18.81 -12.97
CA PRO A 193 -1.40 18.05 -13.74
C PRO A 193 -0.96 16.62 -14.12
N SER A 194 0.35 16.36 -14.28
CA SER A 194 0.85 15.00 -14.56
C SER A 194 0.73 14.05 -13.37
N GLY A 195 0.60 14.57 -12.14
CA GLY A 195 0.23 13.74 -10.99
C GLY A 195 -1.14 13.09 -11.17
N GLY A 196 -2.04 13.72 -11.93
CA GLY A 196 -3.29 13.08 -12.35
C GLY A 196 -3.09 11.84 -13.22
N LEU A 197 -2.06 11.82 -14.08
CA LEU A 197 -1.68 10.63 -14.85
C LEU A 197 -1.13 9.54 -13.92
N ALA A 198 -0.37 9.92 -12.88
CA ALA A 198 0.12 8.98 -11.87
C ALA A 198 -1.01 8.33 -11.08
N VAL A 199 -2.07 9.07 -10.76
CA VAL A 199 -3.29 8.55 -10.13
C VAL A 199 -3.97 7.50 -11.02
N LEU A 200 -4.17 7.79 -12.31
CA LEU A 200 -4.75 6.82 -13.25
C LEU A 200 -3.83 5.62 -13.50
N CYS A 201 -2.51 5.83 -13.54
CA CYS A 201 -1.50 4.78 -13.60
C CYS A 201 -1.64 3.81 -12.44
N GLY A 202 -1.78 4.33 -11.21
CA GLY A 202 -1.92 3.49 -10.04
C GLY A 202 -3.17 2.61 -10.09
N LEU A 203 -4.32 3.22 -10.44
CA LEU A 203 -5.59 2.52 -10.59
C LEU A 203 -5.54 1.45 -11.68
N ALA A 204 -4.99 1.78 -12.85
CA ALA A 204 -4.84 0.84 -13.95
C ALA A 204 -3.89 -0.32 -13.59
N ALA A 205 -2.76 -0.01 -12.94
CA ALA A 205 -1.80 -1.02 -12.49
C ALA A 205 -2.42 -1.99 -11.48
N ALA A 206 -3.20 -1.49 -10.52
CA ALA A 206 -3.86 -2.32 -9.52
C ALA A 206 -4.88 -3.29 -10.13
N LEU A 207 -5.60 -2.85 -11.18
CA LEU A 207 -6.57 -3.70 -11.89
C LEU A 207 -5.91 -4.69 -12.85
N HIS A 208 -4.87 -4.28 -13.58
CA HIS A 208 -4.22 -5.11 -14.58
C HIS A 208 -3.24 -6.12 -13.96
N PHE A 209 -2.64 -5.77 -12.83
CA PHE A 209 -1.74 -6.62 -12.07
C PHE A 209 -2.34 -6.88 -10.68
N PRO A 210 -3.35 -7.76 -10.57
CA PRO A 210 -4.13 -7.94 -9.34
C PRO A 210 -3.31 -8.43 -8.14
N ARG A 211 -2.13 -9.01 -8.37
CA ARG A 211 -1.21 -9.45 -7.29
C ARG A 211 -0.13 -8.43 -6.95
N THR A 212 -0.13 -7.29 -7.61
CA THR A 212 0.87 -6.24 -7.45
C THR A 212 0.35 -5.20 -6.49
N SER A 213 1.16 -4.84 -5.51
CA SER A 213 0.89 -3.64 -4.71
C SER A 213 1.35 -2.40 -5.46
N VAL A 214 0.65 -1.29 -5.23
CA VAL A 214 0.77 -0.09 -6.05
C VAL A 214 0.90 1.15 -5.18
N ASP A 215 1.95 1.91 -5.46
CA ASP A 215 2.23 3.20 -4.84
C ASP A 215 1.92 4.35 -5.79
N VAL A 216 1.40 5.44 -5.23
CA VAL A 216 1.18 6.67 -5.97
C VAL A 216 1.74 7.85 -5.16
N ILE A 217 2.83 8.43 -5.64
CA ILE A 217 3.51 9.54 -4.97
C ILE A 217 3.44 10.72 -5.91
N THR A 218 2.83 11.82 -5.50
CA THR A 218 2.67 12.99 -6.37
C THR A 218 3.03 14.28 -5.64
N PHE A 219 3.31 15.32 -6.43
CA PHE A 219 3.76 16.61 -5.90
C PHE A 219 2.96 17.76 -6.51
N ALA A 220 2.51 18.70 -5.68
CA ALA A 220 1.67 19.83 -6.07
C ALA A 220 0.53 19.42 -7.01
N THR A 221 -0.05 18.24 -6.80
CA THR A 221 -1.00 17.65 -7.74
C THR A 221 -2.41 18.10 -7.38
N PRO A 222 -3.05 18.91 -8.22
CA PRO A 222 -4.41 19.36 -7.96
C PRO A 222 -5.40 18.20 -8.10
N TRP A 223 -6.29 18.06 -7.12
CA TRP A 223 -7.36 17.05 -7.12
C TRP A 223 -8.66 17.55 -7.79
N GLN A 224 -8.63 18.74 -8.36
CA GLN A 224 -9.77 19.32 -9.06
C GLN A 224 -10.17 18.42 -10.25
N GLY A 225 -11.47 18.15 -10.39
CA GLY A 225 -12.03 17.33 -11.46
C GLY A 225 -11.96 15.82 -11.24
N PHE A 226 -11.35 15.34 -10.15
CA PHE A 226 -11.47 13.95 -9.69
C PHE A 226 -12.71 13.82 -8.80
N ASN A 227 -13.67 13.00 -9.20
CA ASN A 227 -14.93 12.87 -8.44
C ASN A 227 -14.81 11.89 -7.25
N PRO A 228 -15.78 11.90 -6.32
CA PRO A 228 -15.75 11.02 -5.14
C PRO A 228 -15.66 9.52 -5.47
N GLN A 229 -16.22 9.10 -6.60
CA GLN A 229 -16.20 7.71 -7.04
C GLN A 229 -14.81 7.23 -7.46
N LEU A 230 -14.04 8.11 -8.10
CA LEU A 230 -12.63 7.85 -8.36
C LEU A 230 -11.81 7.86 -7.07
N ALA A 231 -12.03 8.84 -6.18
CA ALA A 231 -11.35 8.90 -4.89
C ALA A 231 -11.58 7.62 -4.06
N TRP A 232 -12.82 7.11 -4.04
CA TRP A 232 -13.14 5.84 -3.40
C TRP A 232 -12.46 4.65 -4.09
N SER A 233 -12.45 4.61 -5.43
CA SER A 233 -11.75 3.54 -6.17
C SER A 233 -10.25 3.53 -5.86
N PHE A 234 -9.68 4.72 -5.77
CA PHE A 234 -8.28 4.95 -5.43
C PHE A 234 -7.98 4.47 -4.03
N ASP A 235 -8.80 4.85 -3.06
CA ASP A 235 -8.70 4.34 -1.70
C ASP A 235 -8.62 2.80 -1.75
N ARG A 236 -9.59 2.10 -2.35
CA ARG A 236 -9.70 0.63 -2.30
C ARG A 236 -8.54 -0.13 -2.97
N LEU A 237 -7.95 0.42 -4.02
CA LEU A 237 -6.99 -0.32 -4.87
C LEU A 237 -5.52 -0.03 -4.57
N ILE A 238 -5.20 1.17 -4.09
CA ILE A 238 -3.83 1.64 -3.88
C ILE A 238 -3.29 1.16 -2.52
N SER A 239 -1.99 0.83 -2.49
CA SER A 239 -1.29 0.25 -1.33
C SER A 239 -0.65 1.32 -0.45
N LEU A 240 -0.08 2.35 -1.06
CA LEU A 240 0.46 3.50 -0.35
C LEU A 240 0.40 4.72 -1.27
N TYR A 241 0.16 5.89 -0.69
CA TYR A 241 0.11 7.12 -1.47
C TYR A 241 0.59 8.31 -0.66
N TYR A 242 1.22 9.25 -1.36
CA TYR A 242 1.59 10.56 -0.84
C TYR A 242 1.16 11.65 -1.83
N PHE A 243 0.31 12.57 -1.39
CA PHE A 243 -0.10 13.75 -2.14
C PHE A 243 0.60 14.99 -1.57
N TRP A 244 1.88 15.15 -1.87
CA TRP A 244 2.66 16.26 -1.34
C TRP A 244 2.12 17.60 -1.88
N PRO A 245 1.78 18.58 -1.01
CA PRO A 245 1.16 19.83 -1.44
C PRO A 245 2.16 20.84 -2.04
N PHE A 246 3.46 20.51 -2.04
CA PHE A 246 4.52 21.41 -2.48
C PHE A 246 5.08 21.03 -3.85
N ASP A 247 5.59 22.04 -4.57
CA ASP A 247 6.32 21.86 -5.82
C ASP A 247 7.81 21.63 -5.51
N PRO A 248 8.38 20.47 -5.88
CA PRO A 248 9.77 20.16 -5.59
C PRO A 248 10.75 21.16 -6.20
N ALA A 249 10.41 21.81 -7.32
CA ALA A 249 11.29 22.82 -7.92
C ALA A 249 11.45 24.07 -7.06
N GLN A 250 10.44 24.41 -6.26
CA GLN A 250 10.47 25.55 -5.34
C GLN A 250 11.12 25.18 -4.01
N THR A 251 10.95 23.92 -3.60
CA THR A 251 11.39 23.38 -2.32
C THR A 251 12.85 22.95 -2.34
N LEU A 252 13.28 22.31 -3.42
CA LEU A 252 14.63 21.80 -3.62
C LEU A 252 15.40 22.82 -4.46
N ALA A 253 15.78 23.94 -3.85
CA ALA A 253 16.80 24.82 -4.43
C ALA A 253 18.16 24.10 -4.41
N LEU A 254 18.29 23.03 -5.19
CA LEU A 254 19.54 22.35 -5.43
C LEU A 254 20.50 23.39 -6.04
N PRO A 255 21.70 23.59 -5.46
CA PRO A 255 22.66 24.52 -6.02
C PRO A 255 22.89 24.17 -7.50
N ALA A 256 22.69 25.13 -8.40
CA ALA A 256 22.69 24.93 -9.87
C ALA A 256 24.04 24.46 -10.47
N ASN A 257 24.97 23.96 -9.66
CA ASN A 257 26.37 23.69 -9.99
C ASN A 257 26.84 22.26 -9.63
N THR A 258 25.94 21.31 -9.41
CA THR A 258 26.26 19.92 -8.99
C THR A 258 26.67 18.98 -10.14
N THR A 259 26.93 19.48 -11.35
CA THR A 259 27.28 18.68 -12.53
C THR A 259 28.70 18.08 -12.57
N GLY A 260 29.31 17.78 -11.42
CA GLY A 260 30.40 16.80 -11.42
C GLY A 260 31.36 16.92 -10.26
N LEU A 261 31.22 16.04 -9.28
CA LEU A 261 32.21 15.77 -8.23
C LEU A 261 32.06 14.31 -7.74
N LEU A 262 33.19 13.67 -7.43
CA LEU A 262 33.30 12.22 -7.16
C LEU A 262 32.88 11.85 -5.72
N GLY A 263 32.03 10.83 -5.57
CA GLY A 263 31.96 9.83 -4.47
C GLY A 263 31.72 10.28 -3.02
N GLY A 264 32.41 11.31 -2.53
CA GLY A 264 32.26 11.84 -1.16
C GLY A 264 31.23 12.98 -1.03
N GLU A 265 30.85 13.63 -2.14
CA GLU A 265 29.81 14.67 -2.14
C GLU A 265 28.41 14.13 -2.42
N LEU A 266 28.27 12.91 -2.96
CA LEU A 266 26.98 12.28 -3.19
C LEU A 266 26.17 12.14 -1.89
N ASN A 267 26.81 11.63 -0.82
CA ASN A 267 26.19 11.57 0.50
C ASN A 267 25.85 12.96 1.05
N ARG A 268 26.56 14.02 0.63
CA ARG A 268 26.24 15.40 1.04
C ARG A 268 24.98 15.90 0.32
N GLU A 269 24.83 15.60 -0.97
CA GLU A 269 23.66 15.98 -1.76
C GLU A 269 22.40 15.23 -1.33
N VAL A 270 22.49 13.92 -1.09
CA VAL A 270 21.41 13.12 -0.48
C VAL A 270 20.96 13.77 0.82
N LYS A 271 21.92 14.08 1.71
CA LYS A 271 21.63 14.69 3.01
C LYS A 271 21.02 16.08 2.87
N GLN A 272 21.41 16.86 1.86
CA GLN A 272 20.81 18.17 1.59
C GLN A 272 19.38 18.06 1.08
N VAL A 273 19.11 17.16 0.13
CA VAL A 273 17.75 16.87 -0.34
C VAL A 273 16.88 16.38 0.80
N ALA A 274 17.36 15.39 1.55
CA ALA A 274 16.65 14.82 2.69
C ALA A 274 16.38 15.87 3.77
N ASN A 275 17.33 16.75 4.08
CA ASN A 275 17.11 17.83 5.05
C ASN A 275 16.09 18.86 4.55
N GLY A 276 16.16 19.25 3.28
CA GLY A 276 15.19 20.18 2.68
C GLY A 276 13.78 19.59 2.62
N LEU A 277 13.64 18.30 2.33
CA LEU A 277 12.37 17.59 2.39
C LEU A 277 11.89 17.40 3.82
N LYS A 278 12.78 17.09 4.76
CA LYS A 278 12.44 16.89 6.17
C LYS A 278 11.71 18.11 6.70
N GLU A 279 12.24 19.31 6.51
CA GLU A 279 11.60 20.55 6.95
C GLU A 279 10.17 20.74 6.41
N GLN A 280 9.87 20.19 5.24
CA GLN A 280 8.59 20.38 4.55
C GLN A 280 7.60 19.28 4.91
N ILE A 281 8.06 18.03 4.93
CA ILE A 281 7.24 16.86 5.25
C ILE A 281 6.88 16.86 6.73
N THR A 282 7.81 17.23 7.61
CA THR A 282 7.56 17.32 9.06
C THR A 282 6.90 18.63 9.46
N ALA A 283 6.57 19.53 8.52
CA ALA A 283 5.77 20.68 8.84
C ALA A 283 4.37 20.23 9.29
N GLU A 284 3.81 20.96 10.25
CA GLU A 284 2.50 20.67 10.83
C GLU A 284 1.44 20.50 9.72
N GLU A 285 0.59 19.49 9.86
CA GLU A 285 -0.47 19.12 8.90
C GLU A 285 -0.01 18.64 7.50
N VAL A 286 1.25 18.85 7.08
CA VAL A 286 1.68 18.43 5.72
C VAL A 286 1.63 16.92 5.57
N LEU A 287 2.19 16.16 6.52
CA LEU A 287 2.11 14.70 6.45
C LEU A 287 0.66 14.21 6.52
N LYS A 288 -0.15 14.74 7.45
CA LYS A 288 -1.58 14.39 7.60
C LYS A 288 -2.34 14.63 6.30
N SER A 289 -2.10 15.77 5.65
CA SER A 289 -2.69 16.10 4.35
C SER A 289 -2.20 15.17 3.24
N ALA A 290 -0.89 14.87 3.18
CA ALA A 290 -0.31 14.03 2.14
C ALA A 290 -0.81 12.57 2.18
N VAL A 291 -1.20 12.06 3.34
CA VAL A 291 -1.77 10.71 3.50
C VAL A 291 -3.30 10.70 3.53
N THR A 292 -3.94 11.82 3.21
CA THR A 292 -5.41 11.94 3.10
C THR A 292 -5.83 12.02 1.64
N ILE A 293 -6.84 11.25 1.26
CA ILE A 293 -7.38 11.27 -0.11
C ILE A 293 -8.43 12.39 -0.21
N PRO A 294 -8.24 13.39 -1.09
CA PRO A 294 -9.24 14.43 -1.25
C PRO A 294 -10.49 13.89 -1.96
N ASN A 295 -11.64 14.52 -1.72
CA ASN A 295 -12.95 14.10 -2.25
C ASN A 295 -13.38 12.67 -1.87
N LEU A 296 -12.71 12.02 -0.92
CA LEU A 296 -13.13 10.71 -0.45
C LEU A 296 -14.50 10.85 0.23
N PRO A 297 -15.55 10.17 -0.26
CA PRO A 297 -16.85 10.29 0.36
C PRO A 297 -16.83 9.66 1.76
N ALA A 298 -17.67 10.17 2.66
CA ALA A 298 -17.87 9.56 3.96
C ALA A 298 -18.20 8.07 3.80
N SER A 299 -17.63 7.23 4.67
CA SER A 299 -17.77 5.78 4.62
C SER A 299 -19.22 5.30 4.70
N LEU A 300 -20.10 6.09 5.34
CA LEU A 300 -21.53 5.84 5.47
C LEU A 300 -22.30 7.13 5.16
N PRO A 301 -23.46 7.06 4.46
CA PRO A 301 -24.32 8.21 4.23
C PRO A 301 -24.78 8.86 5.54
N GLU A 302 -24.92 10.18 5.54
CA GLU A 302 -25.49 10.92 6.67
C GLU A 302 -26.93 10.42 6.92
N GLY A 303 -27.16 9.82 8.10
CA GLY A 303 -28.44 9.18 8.45
C GLY A 303 -28.48 7.66 8.31
N ALA A 304 -27.38 6.99 7.94
CA ALA A 304 -27.21 5.57 8.25
C ALA A 304 -27.23 5.41 9.78
N THR A 305 -28.36 4.95 10.31
CA THR A 305 -28.57 4.83 11.76
C THR A 305 -27.76 3.68 12.34
N GLU A 306 -27.35 3.83 13.59
CA GLU A 306 -26.84 2.75 14.45
C GLU A 306 -27.83 1.57 14.42
N LEU A 307 -27.32 0.34 14.38
CA LEU A 307 -28.16 -0.86 14.32
C LEU A 307 -28.92 -1.05 15.63
N GLU A 308 -30.25 -0.99 15.58
CA GLU A 308 -31.09 -1.33 16.74
C GLU A 308 -31.18 -2.85 16.95
N GLU A 309 -31.05 -3.30 18.21
CA GLU A 309 -31.16 -4.72 18.63
C GLU A 309 -32.42 -5.43 18.11
N SER A 310 -33.52 -4.69 17.93
CA SER A 310 -34.81 -5.21 17.48
C SER A 310 -34.78 -5.89 16.11
N ASN A 311 -33.74 -5.61 15.31
CA ASN A 311 -33.58 -6.12 13.96
C ASN A 311 -32.80 -7.45 13.91
N VAL A 312 -32.08 -7.81 14.96
CA VAL A 312 -31.27 -9.05 14.98
C VAL A 312 -32.06 -10.16 15.66
N GLN A 313 -32.37 -11.23 14.91
CA GLN A 313 -32.98 -12.42 15.50
C GLN A 313 -31.92 -13.47 15.82
N PHE A 314 -31.66 -13.64 17.11
CA PHE A 314 -30.89 -14.77 17.59
C PHE A 314 -31.74 -16.05 17.52
N PRO A 315 -31.16 -17.21 17.16
CA PRO A 315 -31.86 -18.48 17.18
C PRO A 315 -32.34 -18.80 18.60
N GLU A 316 -33.58 -19.31 18.73
CA GLU A 316 -34.03 -19.92 19.99
C GLU A 316 -33.35 -21.29 20.16
N GLY A 317 -32.37 -21.38 21.06
CA GLY A 317 -31.65 -22.63 21.36
C GLY A 317 -30.38 -22.42 22.19
N ASP A 318 -29.86 -23.49 22.78
CA ASP A 318 -28.55 -23.48 23.44
C ASP A 318 -27.45 -23.30 22.38
N TYR A 319 -26.96 -22.08 22.27
CA TYR A 319 -26.06 -21.65 21.22
C TYR A 319 -24.70 -22.38 21.29
N ASP A 320 -24.25 -22.74 22.50
CA ASP A 320 -23.02 -23.53 22.71
C ASP A 320 -23.15 -24.92 22.07
N THR A 321 -24.35 -25.50 22.05
CA THR A 321 -24.62 -26.78 21.39
C THR A 321 -24.52 -26.68 19.86
N LEU A 322 -24.92 -25.56 19.27
CA LEU A 322 -24.80 -25.32 17.82
C LEU A 322 -23.34 -25.13 17.40
N VAL A 323 -22.55 -24.43 18.22
CA VAL A 323 -21.12 -24.22 17.99
C VAL A 323 -20.33 -25.51 18.15
N GLN A 324 -20.62 -26.30 19.18
CA GLN A 324 -20.00 -27.61 19.32
C GLN A 324 -20.35 -28.52 18.13
N ALA A 325 -21.59 -28.46 17.63
CA ALA A 325 -21.96 -29.18 16.41
C ALA A 325 -21.24 -28.66 15.15
N CYS A 326 -20.93 -27.36 15.04
CA CYS A 326 -20.02 -26.84 14.00
C CYS A 326 -18.65 -27.48 14.12
N TYR A 327 -18.06 -27.43 15.31
CA TYR A 327 -16.72 -27.95 15.59
C TYR A 327 -16.63 -29.44 15.24
N ASP A 328 -17.60 -30.22 15.71
CA ASP A 328 -17.69 -31.65 15.44
C ASP A 328 -17.92 -31.95 13.95
N SER A 329 -18.69 -31.11 13.24
CA SER A 329 -18.87 -31.25 11.78
C SER A 329 -17.59 -30.93 11.02
N PHE A 330 -16.86 -29.88 11.41
CA PHE A 330 -15.63 -29.47 10.73
C PHE A 330 -14.51 -30.47 10.96
N ALA A 331 -14.33 -30.93 12.20
CA ALA A 331 -13.36 -31.96 12.56
C ALA A 331 -13.58 -33.29 11.80
N ASN A 332 -14.82 -33.56 11.39
CA ASN A 332 -15.19 -34.79 10.67
C ASN A 332 -15.31 -34.63 9.14
N GLN A 333 -15.23 -33.41 8.58
CA GLN A 333 -15.33 -33.20 7.13
C GLN A 333 -13.96 -33.27 6.44
N THR A 334 -13.93 -33.95 5.29
CA THR A 334 -12.85 -33.81 4.31
C THR A 334 -13.06 -32.48 3.56
N TYR A 335 -12.02 -31.65 3.42
CA TYR A 335 -12.06 -30.33 2.78
C TYR A 335 -12.99 -30.30 1.55
N GLY A 336 -14.03 -29.45 1.57
CA GLY A 336 -14.90 -29.17 0.40
C GLY A 336 -16.42 -29.24 0.64
N GLY A 337 -16.90 -29.61 1.83
CA GLY A 337 -18.32 -29.47 2.19
C GLY A 337 -18.62 -28.15 2.89
N THR A 338 -19.78 -27.54 2.65
CA THR A 338 -20.27 -26.43 3.47
C THR A 338 -20.69 -27.02 4.83
N PRO A 339 -20.13 -26.55 5.97
CA PRO A 339 -20.55 -26.99 7.29
C PRO A 339 -22.07 -26.85 7.48
N THR A 340 -22.75 -27.89 7.98
CA THR A 340 -24.20 -27.87 8.18
C THR A 340 -24.66 -26.91 9.29
N CYS A 341 -23.72 -26.35 10.05
CA CYS A 341 -24.00 -25.52 11.20
C CYS A 341 -24.32 -24.05 10.88
N PHE A 342 -24.16 -23.63 9.61
CA PHE A 342 -24.59 -22.31 9.13
C PHE A 342 -26.10 -22.04 9.23
N ALA A 343 -26.91 -23.09 9.43
CA ALA A 343 -28.35 -22.99 9.64
C ALA A 343 -28.75 -22.29 10.95
N GLY A 344 -27.82 -22.12 11.89
CA GLY A 344 -28.05 -21.54 13.22
C GLY A 344 -27.37 -20.21 13.53
N SER A 345 -26.74 -19.52 12.56
CA SER A 345 -26.15 -18.19 12.81
C SER A 345 -27.25 -17.14 13.08
N PRO A 346 -26.97 -16.03 13.79
CA PRO A 346 -27.95 -14.97 14.01
C PRO A 346 -28.47 -14.50 12.66
N LYS A 347 -29.79 -14.36 12.56
CA LYS A 347 -30.42 -13.98 11.30
C LYS A 347 -30.35 -12.48 11.17
N ILE A 348 -29.64 -12.07 10.13
CA ILE A 348 -29.75 -10.73 9.60
C ILE A 348 -31.02 -10.69 8.72
N ASN A 349 -32.18 -10.52 9.35
CA ASN A 349 -33.44 -10.43 8.63
C ASN A 349 -33.51 -9.07 7.93
N ASN A 350 -33.52 -9.06 6.59
CA ASN A 350 -33.79 -7.84 5.81
C ASN A 350 -32.58 -6.87 5.78
N LEU A 351 -31.42 -7.31 5.24
CA LEU A 351 -30.27 -6.46 4.85
C LEU A 351 -30.71 -5.16 4.16
N THR A 352 -31.85 -5.21 3.45
CA THR A 352 -32.47 -4.10 2.73
C THR A 352 -32.95 -2.94 3.59
N SER A 353 -33.13 -3.11 4.90
CA SER A 353 -33.63 -2.09 5.83
C SER A 353 -32.58 -1.47 6.76
N TRP A 354 -31.32 -1.94 6.73
CA TRP A 354 -30.31 -1.69 7.78
C TRP A 354 -29.20 -0.73 7.36
N ALA A 355 -28.81 -0.86 6.10
CA ALA A 355 -28.49 0.25 5.22
C ALA A 355 -29.63 0.25 4.18
N PRO A 356 -29.79 1.22 3.25
CA PRO A 356 -30.36 0.80 1.97
C PRO A 356 -29.63 -0.49 1.62
N ALA A 357 -30.32 -1.60 1.32
CA ALA A 357 -29.66 -2.84 0.88
C ALA A 357 -28.42 -2.41 0.10
N PRO A 358 -27.19 -2.93 0.34
CA PRO A 358 -26.11 -2.66 -0.60
C PRO A 358 -26.75 -3.04 -1.92
N SER A 359 -27.14 -2.04 -2.71
CA SER A 359 -28.39 -2.23 -3.46
C SER A 359 -27.92 -2.91 -4.68
N LEU A 360 -27.72 -4.22 -4.56
CA LEU A 360 -26.72 -4.97 -5.30
C LEU A 360 -26.76 -4.41 -6.69
N PRO A 361 -25.66 -3.78 -7.15
CA PRO A 361 -25.70 -2.89 -8.30
C PRO A 361 -26.59 -3.55 -9.35
N PRO A 362 -27.68 -2.89 -9.83
CA PRO A 362 -28.72 -3.51 -10.62
C PRO A 362 -28.16 -4.57 -11.57
N PRO A 363 -28.78 -5.76 -11.69
CA PRO A 363 -28.20 -6.90 -12.42
C PRO A 363 -27.55 -6.47 -13.74
N GLY A 364 -26.22 -6.58 -13.83
CA GLY A 364 -25.39 -6.03 -14.90
C GLY A 364 -24.44 -4.87 -14.51
N GLN A 365 -24.48 -4.41 -13.26
CA GLN A 365 -23.53 -3.42 -12.72
C GLN A 365 -22.50 -4.02 -11.75
N LEU A 366 -22.60 -5.31 -11.43
CA LEU A 366 -21.54 -6.02 -10.73
C LEU A 366 -20.34 -6.19 -11.67
N PRO A 367 -19.09 -6.05 -11.17
CA PRO A 367 -17.93 -6.45 -11.95
C PRO A 367 -18.10 -7.89 -12.44
N PRO A 368 -17.64 -8.22 -13.66
CA PRO A 368 -17.65 -9.59 -14.13
C PRO A 368 -16.92 -10.49 -13.13
N GLU A 369 -17.45 -11.70 -12.93
CA GLU A 369 -16.81 -12.70 -12.10
C GLU A 369 -15.35 -12.88 -12.54
N SER A 370 -14.44 -12.77 -11.58
CA SER A 370 -13.01 -12.93 -11.78
C SER A 370 -12.52 -14.04 -10.87
N SER A 371 -11.70 -14.93 -11.40
CA SER A 371 -10.98 -15.92 -10.59
C SER A 371 -9.91 -15.28 -9.68
N CYS A 372 -9.71 -13.96 -9.78
CA CYS A 372 -8.68 -13.21 -9.06
C CYS A 372 -9.10 -11.73 -8.95
N PRO A 373 -10.13 -11.38 -8.14
CA PRO A 373 -10.47 -9.98 -7.86
C PRO A 373 -9.25 -9.28 -7.21
N PRO A 374 -8.86 -8.06 -7.61
CA PRO A 374 -7.56 -7.47 -7.23
C PRO A 374 -7.24 -7.51 -5.73
N ILE A 375 -8.16 -7.05 -4.89
CA ILE A 375 -7.93 -6.99 -3.43
C ILE A 375 -7.83 -8.39 -2.82
N ILE A 376 -8.74 -9.29 -3.18
CA ILE A 376 -8.76 -10.67 -2.66
C ILE A 376 -7.54 -11.43 -3.16
N CYS A 377 -7.25 -11.37 -4.45
CA CYS A 377 -6.16 -12.12 -5.06
C CYS A 377 -4.78 -11.72 -4.55
N ARG A 378 -4.61 -10.44 -4.20
CA ARG A 378 -3.40 -9.90 -3.58
C ARG A 378 -3.23 -10.40 -2.14
N THR A 379 -4.31 -10.45 -1.37
CA THR A 379 -4.26 -10.64 0.08
C THR A 379 -4.49 -12.08 0.53
N LEU A 380 -5.30 -12.84 -0.20
CA LEU A 380 -5.75 -14.19 0.16
C LEU A 380 -4.63 -15.16 0.52
N PRO A 381 -3.47 -15.21 -0.17
CA PRO A 381 -2.40 -16.12 0.22
C PRO A 381 -1.93 -15.88 1.66
N TYR A 382 -1.78 -14.62 2.08
CA TYR A 382 -1.29 -14.28 3.41
C TYR A 382 -2.35 -14.48 4.48
N LEU A 383 -3.60 -14.14 4.15
CA LEU A 383 -4.75 -14.40 5.02
C LEU A 383 -4.88 -15.91 5.31
N ASP A 384 -4.83 -16.74 4.27
CA ASP A 384 -4.91 -18.19 4.39
C ASP A 384 -3.75 -18.77 5.21
N MET A 385 -2.54 -18.28 4.95
CA MET A 385 -1.36 -18.64 5.74
C MET A 385 -1.52 -18.27 7.22
N SER A 386 -2.05 -17.09 7.54
CA SER A 386 -2.26 -16.66 8.94
C SER A 386 -3.30 -17.50 9.69
N CYS A 387 -4.38 -17.92 9.02
CA CYS A 387 -5.36 -18.83 9.64
C CYS A 387 -4.80 -20.25 9.83
N THR A 388 -4.12 -20.77 8.81
CA THR A 388 -3.60 -22.14 8.86
C THR A 388 -2.42 -22.29 9.81
N ALA A 389 -1.58 -21.25 9.93
CA ALA A 389 -0.46 -21.18 10.89
C ALA A 389 -0.87 -21.51 12.33
N PHE A 390 -2.10 -21.17 12.71
CA PHE A 390 -2.62 -21.39 14.07
C PHE A 390 -2.97 -22.85 14.38
N MET A 391 -3.43 -23.65 13.41
CA MET A 391 -3.92 -25.01 13.68
C MET A 391 -2.84 -26.01 14.15
N PHE A 392 -1.57 -25.61 14.14
CA PHE A 392 -0.44 -26.50 14.45
C PHE A 392 -0.13 -26.64 15.93
N ASP A 393 -0.53 -25.68 16.77
CA ASP A 393 -0.17 -25.68 18.19
C ASP A 393 -1.11 -26.54 19.06
N ASN A 394 -2.35 -26.78 18.64
CA ASN A 394 -3.39 -27.25 19.58
C ASN A 394 -3.57 -28.77 19.70
N ASN A 395 -2.80 -29.63 19.00
CA ASN A 395 -2.73 -31.06 19.34
C ASN A 395 -1.63 -31.82 18.57
N ALA A 396 -0.59 -32.26 19.27
CA ALA A 396 0.46 -33.18 18.79
C ALA A 396 -0.02 -34.61 18.41
N THR A 397 -1.29 -34.76 18.04
CA THR A 397 -1.87 -35.99 17.45
C THR A 397 -2.60 -35.74 16.14
N SER A 398 -2.74 -34.48 15.73
CA SER A 398 -3.28 -34.08 14.43
C SER A 398 -2.29 -34.50 13.33
N THR A 399 -2.71 -35.42 12.45
CA THR A 399 -1.97 -35.82 11.24
C THR A 399 -2.00 -34.75 10.15
N MET A 400 -2.39 -33.50 10.47
CA MET A 400 -2.36 -32.42 9.50
C MET A 400 -0.90 -32.02 9.27
N ALA A 401 -0.47 -32.12 8.01
CA ALA A 401 0.86 -31.66 7.62
C ALA A 401 1.01 -30.17 7.97
N PRO A 402 2.21 -29.69 8.38
CA PRO A 402 2.52 -28.28 8.64
C PRO A 402 1.90 -27.38 7.57
N PRO A 403 1.57 -26.12 7.89
CA PRO A 403 0.89 -25.25 6.95
C PRO A 403 1.79 -25.22 5.74
N SER A 404 1.30 -25.71 4.60
CA SER A 404 2.11 -25.64 3.40
C SER A 404 2.12 -24.16 3.05
N LEU A 405 3.11 -23.41 3.55
CA LEU A 405 3.38 -22.02 3.19
C LEU A 405 3.88 -21.98 1.73
N GLY A 406 3.22 -22.70 0.82
CA GLY A 406 3.69 -22.99 -0.53
C GLY A 406 5.03 -23.73 -0.58
N GLY A 407 5.47 -24.37 0.52
CA GLY A 407 6.80 -24.97 0.61
C GLY A 407 7.93 -23.97 0.91
N LEU A 408 7.60 -22.73 1.32
CA LEU A 408 8.57 -21.74 1.76
C LEU A 408 9.26 -22.18 3.07
N PRO A 409 10.57 -21.92 3.22
CA PRO A 409 11.25 -22.09 4.50
C PRO A 409 10.71 -21.10 5.53
N PHE A 410 10.51 -21.57 6.76
CA PHE A 410 10.00 -20.76 7.86
C PHE A 410 10.61 -21.16 9.21
N LEU A 411 10.52 -20.23 10.17
CA LEU A 411 10.85 -20.43 11.58
C LEU A 411 9.71 -19.89 12.45
N GLU A 412 9.50 -20.52 13.60
CA GLU A 412 8.53 -20.08 14.60
C GLU A 412 9.24 -19.30 15.71
N VAL A 413 8.67 -18.16 16.07
CA VAL A 413 9.17 -17.21 17.06
C VAL A 413 8.15 -17.17 18.19
N GLN A 414 8.54 -17.61 19.37
CA GLN A 414 7.64 -17.74 20.53
C GLN A 414 8.25 -17.08 21.76
N ASP A 415 7.45 -16.32 22.50
CA ASP A 415 7.73 -15.91 23.88
C ASP A 415 6.72 -16.52 24.84
N GLN A 416 7.19 -17.42 25.70
CA GLN A 416 6.37 -18.12 26.68
C GLN A 416 5.82 -17.19 27.79
N THR A 417 6.37 -15.98 27.92
CA THR A 417 5.99 -15.05 29.00
C THR A 417 4.75 -14.25 28.63
N THR A 418 4.72 -13.71 27.40
CA THR A 418 3.58 -12.93 26.87
C THR A 418 2.64 -13.78 26.02
N SER A 419 2.97 -15.04 25.77
CA SER A 419 2.32 -15.88 24.75
C SER A 419 2.35 -15.23 23.35
N GLY A 420 3.37 -14.42 23.08
CA GLY A 420 3.65 -13.93 21.72
C GLY A 420 4.06 -15.10 20.84
N ASP A 421 3.42 -15.24 19.68
CA ASP A 421 3.77 -16.26 18.71
C ASP A 421 3.64 -15.73 17.28
N ALA A 422 4.70 -15.92 16.49
CA ALA A 422 4.76 -15.56 15.09
C ALA A 422 5.50 -16.60 14.26
N ILE A 423 5.16 -16.66 12.98
CA ILE A 423 5.91 -17.38 11.96
C ILE A 423 6.63 -16.38 11.07
N VAL A 424 7.92 -16.61 10.85
CA VAL A 424 8.73 -15.87 9.88
C VAL A 424 9.03 -16.79 8.71
N ALA A 425 8.69 -16.39 7.50
CA ALA A 425 9.02 -17.13 6.28
C ALA A 425 9.77 -16.24 5.28
N TRP A 426 10.54 -16.89 4.40
CA TRP A 426 11.34 -16.21 3.38
C TRP A 426 11.11 -16.80 1.99
N ASN A 427 10.84 -15.94 1.02
CA ASN A 427 10.81 -16.31 -0.39
C ASN A 427 12.00 -15.69 -1.12
N ASP A 428 12.99 -16.53 -1.42
CA ASP A 428 14.23 -16.09 -2.06
C ASP A 428 14.03 -15.59 -3.50
N THR A 429 12.96 -16.04 -4.19
CA THR A 429 12.68 -15.64 -5.57
C THR A 429 12.15 -14.22 -5.66
N SER A 430 11.31 -13.81 -4.71
CA SER A 430 10.80 -12.43 -4.64
C SER A 430 11.65 -11.53 -3.73
N LYS A 431 12.55 -12.10 -2.91
CA LYS A 431 13.21 -11.39 -1.79
C LYS A 431 12.18 -10.85 -0.81
N GLU A 432 11.21 -11.68 -0.49
CA GLU A 432 10.04 -11.34 0.32
C GLU A 432 10.11 -12.01 1.69
N ALA A 433 10.00 -11.19 2.73
CA ALA A 433 9.78 -11.66 4.09
C ALA A 433 8.28 -11.73 4.37
N ILE A 434 7.84 -12.78 5.04
CA ILE A 434 6.45 -12.97 5.45
C ILE A 434 6.43 -13.11 6.97
N PHE A 435 5.69 -12.24 7.64
CA PHE A 435 5.44 -12.28 9.07
C PHE A 435 3.99 -12.63 9.33
N LEU A 436 3.74 -13.78 9.97
CA LEU A 436 2.40 -14.24 10.33
C LEU A 436 2.28 -14.23 11.84
N PHE A 437 1.38 -13.44 12.40
CA PHE A 437 1.17 -13.39 13.85
C PHE A 437 0.01 -14.30 14.23
N LYS A 438 0.28 -15.26 15.12
CA LYS A 438 -0.75 -16.15 15.64
C LYS A 438 -1.62 -15.40 16.64
N PHE A 439 -2.83 -15.91 16.86
CA PHE A 439 -3.74 -15.43 17.91
C PHE A 439 -3.80 -16.45 19.05
N THR A 440 -4.38 -16.07 20.19
CA THR A 440 -4.58 -16.96 21.35
C THR A 440 -6.07 -17.28 21.53
N GLU A 441 -6.41 -18.51 21.94
CA GLU A 441 -7.79 -18.92 22.27
C GLU A 441 -8.31 -18.31 23.57
N GLU A 442 -7.43 -17.78 24.43
CA GLU A 442 -7.80 -16.93 25.56
C GLU A 442 -8.31 -15.54 25.08
N SER A 443 -8.73 -15.44 23.82
CA SER A 443 -9.09 -14.19 23.20
C SER A 443 -10.34 -13.51 23.76
N ARG A 444 -11.27 -14.35 24.22
CA ARG A 444 -12.41 -13.92 25.01
C ARG A 444 -11.97 -13.32 26.35
N ASP A 445 -10.96 -13.92 26.98
CA ASP A 445 -10.39 -13.43 28.23
C ASP A 445 -9.57 -12.15 28.00
N TRP A 446 -8.82 -11.99 26.90
CA TRP A 446 -8.14 -10.71 26.64
C TRP A 446 -9.14 -9.59 26.36
N ALA A 447 -10.16 -9.79 25.54
CA ALA A 447 -11.13 -8.75 25.24
C ALA A 447 -11.91 -8.30 26.50
N ALA A 448 -12.17 -9.24 27.41
CA ALA A 448 -12.79 -8.96 28.71
C ALA A 448 -11.81 -8.38 29.74
N ASN A 449 -10.54 -8.79 29.75
CA ASN A 449 -9.52 -8.40 30.73
C ASN A 449 -8.66 -7.20 30.31
N THR A 450 -8.71 -6.74 29.06
CA THR A 450 -7.85 -5.65 28.60
C THR A 450 -8.22 -4.35 29.29
N LEU A 451 -7.33 -3.92 30.18
CA LEU A 451 -7.11 -2.52 30.51
C LEU A 451 -6.89 -1.80 29.16
N ALA A 452 -7.90 -1.09 28.66
CA ALA A 452 -7.87 -0.36 27.40
C ALA A 452 -6.92 0.86 27.40
N TYR A 453 -5.84 0.76 28.18
CA TYR A 453 -4.80 1.74 28.34
C TYR A 453 -3.95 1.84 27.07
N LYS A 454 -3.83 3.06 26.57
CA LYS A 454 -2.93 3.39 25.48
C LYS A 454 -1.55 3.73 26.04
N THR A 455 -0.50 3.37 25.33
CA THR A 455 0.89 3.71 25.66
C THR A 455 1.58 4.36 24.47
N ASP A 456 2.46 5.30 24.76
CA ASP A 456 3.42 5.92 23.84
C ASP A 456 4.73 5.10 23.73
N ASN A 457 4.86 4.00 24.47
CA ASN A 457 6.06 3.15 24.45
C ASN A 457 6.44 2.61 23.07
N PHE A 458 5.47 2.48 22.16
CA PHE A 458 5.76 2.11 20.79
C PHE A 458 6.57 3.17 20.06
N ARG A 459 6.30 4.45 20.30
CA ARG A 459 7.11 5.56 19.78
C ARG A 459 8.54 5.47 20.31
N TYR A 460 8.72 5.28 21.62
CA TYR A 460 10.05 5.17 22.22
C TYR A 460 10.85 4.00 21.66
N LEU A 461 10.22 2.83 21.46
CA LEU A 461 10.85 1.69 20.82
C LEU A 461 11.37 2.03 19.41
N LEU A 462 10.56 2.71 18.59
CA LEU A 462 10.97 3.12 17.26
C LEU A 462 12.12 4.16 17.29
N ASP A 463 12.05 5.13 18.18
CA ASP A 463 13.07 6.20 18.29
C ASP A 463 14.39 5.68 18.86
N GLU A 464 14.36 4.73 19.78
CA GLU A 464 15.54 4.12 20.40
C GLU A 464 16.25 3.16 19.43
N ASP A 465 15.50 2.28 18.77
CA ASP A 465 16.05 1.29 17.84
C ASP A 465 16.48 1.92 16.50
N PHE A 466 15.82 3.00 16.08
CA PHE A 466 16.02 3.64 14.78
C PHE A 466 16.15 5.18 14.89
N PRO A 467 17.15 5.69 15.63
CA PRO A 467 17.28 7.13 15.89
C PRO A 467 17.50 7.96 14.62
N ALA A 468 18.02 7.33 13.56
CA ALA A 468 18.21 7.97 12.27
C ALA A 468 16.89 8.25 11.54
N ALA A 469 15.85 7.45 11.80
CA ALA A 469 14.50 7.58 11.24
C ALA A 469 13.52 8.34 12.16
N ALA A 470 14.04 9.05 13.17
CA ALA A 470 13.23 9.79 14.14
C ALA A 470 12.38 10.92 13.49
N GLU A 471 12.64 11.34 12.24
CA GLU A 471 11.68 12.19 11.52
C GLU A 471 10.30 11.57 11.35
N ILE A 472 10.21 10.23 11.32
CA ILE A 472 8.92 9.59 11.12
C ILE A 472 8.04 9.81 12.36
N THR A 473 8.57 9.56 13.55
CA THR A 473 7.83 9.84 14.79
C THR A 473 7.71 11.35 15.02
N ALA A 474 8.65 12.18 14.59
CA ALA A 474 8.51 13.63 14.70
C ALA A 474 7.35 14.20 13.87
N ALA A 475 6.98 13.52 12.78
CA ALA A 475 5.86 13.92 11.94
C ALA A 475 4.49 13.46 12.45
N SER A 476 4.44 12.59 13.47
CA SER A 476 3.23 12.18 14.18
C SER A 476 3.31 12.65 15.63
N GLU A 477 2.38 13.51 16.06
CA GLU A 477 2.51 14.25 17.33
C GLU A 477 2.64 13.32 18.55
N ASP A 478 1.66 12.43 18.76
CA ASP A 478 1.63 11.52 19.91
C ASP A 478 0.99 10.16 19.52
N PRO A 479 1.68 9.31 18.72
CA PRO A 479 1.16 8.01 18.35
C PRO A 479 1.10 7.09 19.57
N GLN A 480 -0.11 6.69 19.95
CA GLN A 480 -0.36 5.81 21.07
C GLN A 480 -1.06 4.54 20.61
N VAL A 481 -0.63 3.40 21.16
CA VAL A 481 -1.16 2.07 20.82
C VAL A 481 -1.65 1.35 22.07
N HIS A 482 -2.50 0.35 21.90
CA HIS A 482 -2.96 -0.50 23.00
C HIS A 482 -1.77 -1.18 23.70
N ALA A 483 -1.62 -0.99 25.00
CA ALA A 483 -0.45 -1.45 25.74
C ALA A 483 -0.24 -2.96 25.68
N GLY A 484 -1.31 -3.76 25.76
CA GLY A 484 -1.22 -5.21 25.65
C GLY A 484 -0.69 -5.68 24.29
N PHE A 485 -1.13 -5.04 23.20
CA PHE A 485 -0.66 -5.40 21.86
C PHE A 485 0.80 -5.01 21.70
N PHE A 486 1.18 -3.83 22.21
CA PHE A 486 2.56 -3.40 22.21
C PHE A 486 3.49 -4.34 22.99
N PHE A 487 3.16 -4.70 24.23
CA PHE A 487 4.04 -5.55 25.04
C PHE A 487 4.21 -6.95 24.44
N GLN A 488 3.14 -7.52 23.88
CA GLN A 488 3.24 -8.80 23.19
C GLN A 488 4.08 -8.69 21.91
N PHE A 489 3.87 -7.63 21.11
CA PHE A 489 4.71 -7.40 19.93
C PHE A 489 6.19 -7.20 20.31
N GLN A 490 6.47 -6.36 21.31
CA GLN A 490 7.81 -6.09 21.81
C GLN A 490 8.53 -7.36 22.28
N SER A 491 7.83 -8.28 22.93
CA SER A 491 8.43 -9.55 23.36
C SER A 491 8.93 -10.43 22.21
N LEU A 492 8.39 -10.26 21.00
CA LEU A 492 8.85 -10.94 19.78
C LEU A 492 10.04 -10.23 19.12
N LEU A 493 10.34 -9.00 19.56
CA LEU A 493 11.49 -8.22 19.13
C LEU A 493 12.69 -8.36 20.05
N ASP A 494 12.48 -8.66 21.34
CA ASP A 494 13.48 -8.61 22.41
C ASP A 494 14.85 -9.18 22.00
N GLU A 495 15.80 -8.29 21.71
CA GLU A 495 17.17 -8.61 21.32
C GLU A 495 18.08 -8.82 22.56
N GLY A 496 17.57 -8.57 23.77
CA GLY A 496 18.34 -8.61 25.01
C GLY A 496 18.60 -10.02 25.56
N ASP A 497 17.89 -11.02 25.05
CA ASP A 497 18.07 -12.44 25.40
C ASP A 497 18.55 -13.22 24.18
N GLU A 498 19.88 -13.38 24.05
CA GLU A 498 20.53 -14.14 22.96
C GLU A 498 20.07 -15.62 22.87
N THR A 499 19.37 -16.12 23.90
CA THR A 499 18.84 -17.49 23.91
C THR A 499 17.45 -17.61 23.28
N LYS A 500 16.77 -16.48 23.04
CA LYS A 500 15.46 -16.43 22.38
C LYS A 500 15.60 -16.09 20.91
N LEU A 501 14.88 -16.84 20.06
CA LEU A 501 14.70 -16.45 18.67
C LEU A 501 13.74 -15.26 18.63
N ASN A 502 14.12 -14.18 17.94
CA ASN A 502 13.26 -13.03 17.67
C ASN A 502 13.01 -12.86 16.16
N LEU A 503 12.09 -11.98 15.78
CA LEU A 503 11.69 -11.79 14.37
C LEU A 503 12.87 -11.49 13.44
N THR A 504 13.78 -10.60 13.87
CA THR A 504 14.97 -10.20 13.09
C THR A 504 15.91 -11.37 12.89
N THR A 505 16.21 -12.10 13.96
CA THR A 505 17.15 -13.22 13.96
C THR A 505 16.60 -14.38 13.15
N ALA A 506 15.29 -14.67 13.26
CA ALA A 506 14.62 -15.66 12.45
C ALA A 506 14.72 -15.34 10.95
N LEU A 507 14.43 -14.09 10.57
CA LEU A 507 14.55 -13.67 9.17
C LEU A 507 16.00 -13.79 8.68
N ASN A 508 16.97 -13.34 9.47
CA ASN A 508 18.39 -13.41 9.13
C ASN A 508 18.89 -14.85 8.94
N GLN A 509 18.39 -15.80 9.75
CA GLN A 509 18.71 -17.22 9.58
C GLN A 509 18.14 -17.79 8.29
N LEU A 510 16.95 -17.35 7.88
CA LEU A 510 16.27 -17.82 6.67
C LEU A 510 16.87 -17.23 5.38
N ASN A 511 17.27 -15.96 5.42
CA ASN A 511 17.70 -15.22 4.23
C ASN A 511 19.21 -14.94 4.17
N GLY A 512 19.97 -15.36 5.17
CA GLY A 512 21.42 -15.16 5.25
C GLY A 512 21.82 -13.69 5.47
N GLY A 513 20.95 -12.89 6.08
CA GLY A 513 21.16 -11.45 6.32
C GLY A 513 20.86 -10.56 5.11
N GLN A 514 20.17 -11.08 4.09
CA GLN A 514 19.73 -10.26 2.95
C GLN A 514 18.65 -9.26 3.37
N THR A 515 18.67 -8.06 2.79
CA THR A 515 17.60 -7.08 3.02
C THR A 515 16.33 -7.50 2.24
N PRO A 516 15.16 -7.59 2.89
CA PRO A 516 13.90 -7.85 2.18
C PRO A 516 13.56 -6.67 1.25
N LEU A 517 13.10 -6.99 0.04
CA LEU A 517 12.50 -6.02 -0.88
C LEU A 517 11.00 -5.90 -0.68
N PHE A 518 10.37 -7.00 -0.27
CA PHE A 518 8.94 -7.08 0.01
C PHE A 518 8.72 -7.64 1.41
N ILE A 519 7.70 -7.12 2.09
CA ILE A 519 7.31 -7.57 3.41
C ILE A 519 5.79 -7.74 3.38
N ALA A 520 5.34 -8.98 3.58
CA ALA A 520 3.93 -9.27 3.80
C ALA A 520 3.71 -9.54 5.29
N VAL A 521 2.72 -8.86 5.87
CA VAL A 521 2.36 -9.01 7.27
C VAL A 521 0.90 -9.41 7.36
N SER A 522 0.61 -10.47 8.11
CA SER A 522 -0.76 -10.97 8.24
C SER A 522 -1.04 -11.61 9.59
N GLY A 523 -2.30 -11.57 9.99
CA GLY A 523 -2.74 -12.10 11.26
C GLY A 523 -4.25 -12.02 11.41
N PHE A 524 -4.78 -12.96 12.19
CA PHE A 524 -6.18 -13.03 12.60
C PHE A 524 -6.34 -12.51 14.03
N SER A 525 -7.48 -11.92 14.37
CA SER A 525 -7.79 -11.50 15.75
C SER A 525 -6.70 -10.56 16.31
N LEU A 526 -6.23 -10.83 17.54
CA LEU A 526 -5.05 -10.23 18.15
C LEU A 526 -3.81 -10.21 17.24
N GLY A 527 -3.56 -11.29 16.48
CA GLY A 527 -2.46 -11.34 15.51
C GLY A 527 -2.61 -10.28 14.40
N GLY A 528 -3.85 -9.91 14.06
CA GLY A 528 -4.14 -8.78 13.18
C GLY A 528 -3.69 -7.44 13.77
N ALA A 529 -3.81 -7.24 15.09
CA ALA A 529 -3.29 -6.05 15.77
C ALA A 529 -1.76 -6.00 15.74
N LEU A 530 -1.12 -7.13 16.07
CA LEU A 530 0.34 -7.26 16.03
C LEU A 530 0.89 -7.04 14.61
N SER A 531 0.14 -7.48 13.59
CA SER A 531 0.49 -7.25 12.18
C SER A 531 0.58 -5.77 11.83
N GLU A 532 -0.31 -4.93 12.36
CA GLU A 532 -0.26 -3.49 12.11
C GLU A 532 0.92 -2.80 12.80
N LEU A 533 1.24 -3.21 14.04
CA LEU A 533 2.45 -2.75 14.73
C LEU A 533 3.72 -3.18 13.98
N ALA A 534 3.76 -4.44 13.55
CA ALA A 534 4.87 -5.01 12.81
C ALA A 534 5.10 -4.34 11.47
N ALA A 535 4.04 -3.93 10.78
CA ALA A 535 4.16 -3.19 9.53
C ALA A 535 4.84 -1.82 9.73
N VAL A 536 4.48 -1.08 10.78
CA VAL A 536 5.15 0.18 11.12
C VAL A 536 6.61 -0.09 11.48
N TRP A 537 6.88 -1.02 12.39
CA TRP A 537 8.26 -1.40 12.77
C TRP A 537 9.11 -1.82 11.56
N ALA A 538 8.56 -2.67 10.68
CA ALA A 538 9.25 -3.14 9.48
C ALA A 538 9.61 -2.00 8.53
N SER A 539 8.79 -0.95 8.46
CA SER A 539 9.07 0.24 7.65
C SER A 539 10.25 1.07 8.17
N TYR A 540 10.54 1.01 9.47
CA TYR A 540 11.72 1.65 10.06
C TYR A 540 12.95 0.79 9.83
N LYS A 541 12.81 -0.52 10.02
CA LYS A 541 13.91 -1.47 9.89
C LYS A 541 14.37 -1.65 8.43
N TRP A 542 13.43 -1.59 7.49
CA TRP A 542 13.67 -1.76 6.06
C TRP A 542 12.94 -0.66 5.27
N PRO A 543 13.44 0.58 5.28
CA PRO A 543 12.72 1.75 4.74
C PRO A 543 12.50 1.69 3.22
N ARG A 544 13.29 0.89 2.51
CA ARG A 544 13.13 0.62 1.08
C ARG A 544 12.14 -0.49 0.77
N ALA A 545 11.77 -1.30 1.75
CA ALA A 545 10.89 -2.42 1.53
C ALA A 545 9.46 -1.97 1.24
N HIS A 546 8.81 -2.78 0.44
CA HIS A 546 7.43 -2.64 0.07
C HIS A 546 6.56 -3.47 1.01
N ILE A 547 5.64 -2.82 1.73
CA ILE A 547 4.87 -3.46 2.81
C ILE A 547 3.44 -3.72 2.33
N LEU A 548 2.98 -4.96 2.51
CA LEU A 548 1.60 -5.38 2.33
C LEU A 548 1.08 -5.85 3.67
N VAL A 549 -0.11 -5.35 4.06
CA VAL A 549 -0.76 -5.78 5.30
C VAL A 549 -2.17 -6.26 5.01
N ALA A 550 -2.43 -7.50 5.38
CA ALA A 550 -3.75 -8.11 5.24
C ALA A 550 -4.15 -8.77 6.56
N THR A 551 -5.27 -8.38 7.14
CA THR A 551 -5.69 -8.88 8.46
C THR A 551 -7.16 -9.30 8.44
N GLN A 552 -7.54 -10.17 9.38
CA GLN A 552 -8.90 -10.69 9.51
C GLN A 552 -9.36 -10.56 10.96
N GLY A 553 -10.56 -10.01 11.18
CA GLY A 553 -11.10 -9.86 12.53
C GLY A 553 -10.20 -9.04 13.46
N ALA A 554 -9.36 -8.15 12.93
CA ALA A 554 -8.40 -7.41 13.74
C ALA A 554 -9.11 -6.36 14.62
N PRO A 555 -8.71 -6.15 15.89
CA PRO A 555 -9.22 -5.06 16.72
C PRO A 555 -8.60 -3.71 16.31
N LYS A 556 -9.08 -2.62 16.92
CA LYS A 556 -8.50 -1.27 16.77
C LYS A 556 -7.20 -1.18 17.56
N VAL A 557 -6.13 -0.68 16.94
CA VAL A 557 -4.77 -0.79 17.53
C VAL A 557 -4.33 0.45 18.29
N GLY A 558 -4.66 1.65 17.81
CA GLY A 558 -4.15 2.90 18.38
C GLY A 558 -5.04 4.10 18.13
N ASN A 559 -4.55 5.29 18.49
CA ASN A 559 -5.22 6.56 18.26
C ASN A 559 -5.06 7.07 16.81
N GLU A 560 -5.62 8.24 16.52
CA GLU A 560 -5.53 8.89 15.20
C GLU A 560 -4.08 9.17 14.78
N ASP A 561 -3.21 9.54 15.72
CA ASP A 561 -1.79 9.79 15.43
C ASP A 561 -1.05 8.51 15.05
N PHE A 562 -1.39 7.37 15.66
CA PHE A 562 -0.93 6.06 15.23
C PHE A 562 -1.46 5.72 13.83
N VAL A 563 -2.72 6.02 13.52
CA VAL A 563 -3.28 5.78 12.18
C VAL A 563 -2.57 6.64 11.12
N THR A 564 -2.26 7.89 11.43
CA THR A 564 -1.48 8.78 10.56
C THR A 564 -0.07 8.22 10.35
N LEU A 565 0.60 7.83 11.44
CA LEU A 565 1.92 7.18 11.38
C LEU A 565 1.88 5.92 10.53
N TYR A 566 0.86 5.07 10.72
CA TYR A 566 0.65 3.85 9.95
C TYR A 566 0.49 4.14 8.46
N LYS A 567 -0.40 5.07 8.08
CA LYS A 567 -0.62 5.46 6.67
C LYS A 567 0.65 6.02 6.03
N ALA A 568 1.42 6.80 6.78
CA ALA A 568 2.68 7.36 6.31
C ALA A 568 3.74 6.30 6.05
N THR A 569 3.73 5.18 6.79
CA THR A 569 4.83 4.22 6.80
C THR A 569 4.52 2.92 6.07
N ALA A 570 3.46 2.24 6.49
CA ALA A 570 3.00 0.97 5.95
C ALA A 570 1.94 1.14 4.84
N GLY A 571 1.34 2.34 4.74
CA GLY A 571 0.29 2.62 3.78
C GLY A 571 -1.05 2.03 4.21
N VAL A 572 -1.60 1.14 3.40
CA VAL A 572 -2.96 0.61 3.49
C VAL A 572 -2.98 -0.78 4.12
N ALA A 573 -3.79 -0.96 5.17
CA ALA A 573 -4.16 -2.27 5.69
C ALA A 573 -5.43 -2.78 5.01
N TRP A 574 -5.39 -3.93 4.34
CA TRP A 574 -6.62 -4.62 3.92
C TRP A 574 -7.17 -5.44 5.08
N ARG A 575 -8.07 -4.82 5.84
CA ARG A 575 -8.74 -5.43 6.98
C ARG A 575 -10.03 -6.10 6.52
N PHE A 576 -10.19 -7.38 6.78
CA PHE A 576 -11.42 -8.11 6.49
C PHE A 576 -12.21 -8.32 7.77
N GLN A 577 -13.53 -8.10 7.70
CA GLN A 577 -14.45 -8.33 8.80
C GLN A 577 -15.60 -9.24 8.35
N PHE A 578 -15.86 -10.30 9.10
CA PHE A 578 -16.93 -11.24 8.80
C PHE A 578 -18.19 -10.92 9.62
N ASN A 579 -19.30 -10.71 8.91
CA ASN A 579 -20.65 -10.64 9.45
C ASN A 579 -20.77 -9.76 10.72
N LEU A 580 -21.15 -10.35 11.86
CA LEU A 580 -21.34 -9.69 13.14
C LEU A 580 -20.14 -9.86 14.08
N ASP A 581 -18.95 -10.20 13.57
CA ASP A 581 -17.73 -10.33 14.36
C ASP A 581 -17.52 -9.09 15.25
N GLU A 582 -17.39 -9.32 16.56
CA GLU A 582 -17.25 -8.28 17.56
C GLU A 582 -15.85 -7.69 17.65
N VAL A 583 -14.82 -8.45 17.28
CA VAL A 583 -13.43 -8.07 17.54
C VAL A 583 -13.01 -6.78 16.85
N PRO A 584 -13.44 -6.47 15.61
CA PRO A 584 -13.11 -5.19 15.01
C PRO A 584 -13.79 -3.97 15.65
N ALA A 585 -14.84 -4.18 16.47
CA ALA A 585 -15.48 -3.09 17.21
C ALA A 585 -14.67 -2.66 18.45
N ILE A 586 -13.80 -3.52 18.97
CA ILE A 586 -13.07 -3.30 20.22
C ILE A 586 -11.64 -2.76 20.00
N PRO A 587 -11.09 -2.01 20.97
CA PRO A 587 -11.79 -1.44 22.13
C PRO A 587 -12.82 -0.37 21.73
N PRO A 588 -14.01 -0.33 22.38
CA PRO A 588 -15.12 0.57 22.02
C PRO A 588 -14.91 2.00 22.55
N LEU A 589 -13.66 2.44 22.71
CA LEU A 589 -13.33 3.73 23.29
C LEU A 589 -13.07 4.76 22.19
N ALA A 590 -13.63 5.96 22.37
CA ALA A 590 -13.52 7.08 21.43
C ALA A 590 -12.09 7.51 21.06
N GLY A 591 -11.07 7.04 21.79
CA GLY A 591 -9.65 7.30 21.52
C GLY A 591 -8.94 6.29 20.62
N TYR A 592 -9.61 5.20 20.20
CA TYR A 592 -9.06 4.20 19.28
C TYR A 592 -9.66 4.34 17.88
N ARG A 593 -8.85 4.06 16.87
CA ARG A 593 -9.16 4.19 15.46
C ARG A 593 -8.71 2.94 14.71
N THR A 594 -9.43 2.61 13.66
CA THR A 594 -8.98 1.65 12.66
C THR A 594 -7.99 2.33 11.72
N THR A 595 -6.89 1.66 11.38
CA THR A 595 -5.92 2.14 10.38
C THR A 595 -6.59 2.41 9.03
N ARG A 596 -7.63 1.63 8.72
CA ARG A 596 -8.45 1.75 7.52
C ARG A 596 -9.84 1.14 7.72
N GLU A 597 -10.80 1.65 6.98
CA GLU A 597 -12.15 1.09 6.88
C GLU A 597 -12.12 -0.36 6.38
N PRO A 598 -12.69 -1.32 7.14
CA PRO A 598 -12.63 -2.74 6.80
C PRO A 598 -13.46 -3.07 5.56
N ILE A 599 -13.12 -4.19 4.94
CA ILE A 599 -13.88 -4.86 3.89
C ILE A 599 -14.84 -5.81 4.58
N TRP A 600 -16.14 -5.56 4.44
CA TRP A 600 -17.16 -6.34 5.09
C TRP A 600 -17.54 -7.57 4.25
N ILE A 601 -17.44 -8.74 4.87
CA ILE A 601 -17.87 -10.02 4.32
C ILE A 601 -19.22 -10.34 4.96
N THR A 602 -20.27 -10.50 4.16
CA THR A 602 -21.62 -10.80 4.67
C THR A 602 -22.30 -11.85 3.81
N ARG A 603 -23.50 -12.29 4.19
CA ARG A 603 -24.32 -13.24 3.41
C ARG A 603 -25.78 -12.81 3.39
N GLU A 604 -26.46 -13.11 2.30
CA GLU A 604 -27.90 -12.90 2.21
C GLU A 604 -28.67 -14.08 2.81
N GLY A 605 -29.34 -13.88 3.94
CA GLY A 605 -30.09 -14.95 4.61
C GLY A 605 -29.20 -16.11 5.09
N THR A 606 -29.80 -17.30 5.26
CA THR A 606 -29.09 -18.50 5.74
C THR A 606 -28.41 -19.29 4.62
N ASP A 607 -29.01 -19.29 3.44
CA ASP A 607 -28.61 -20.14 2.30
C ASP A 607 -28.22 -19.32 1.06
N GLY A 608 -28.18 -18.00 1.17
CA GLY A 608 -27.75 -17.13 0.08
C GLY A 608 -26.24 -17.07 -0.05
N PRO A 609 -25.74 -16.52 -1.18
CA PRO A 609 -24.32 -16.40 -1.42
C PRO A 609 -23.67 -15.42 -0.43
N PHE A 610 -22.38 -15.62 -0.20
CA PHE A 610 -21.56 -14.64 0.47
C PHE A 610 -21.21 -13.49 -0.47
N TYR A 611 -21.10 -12.30 0.09
CA TYR A 611 -20.68 -11.09 -0.59
C TYR A 611 -19.46 -10.50 0.11
N VAL A 612 -18.47 -10.08 -0.68
CA VAL A 612 -17.36 -9.24 -0.21
C VAL A 612 -17.68 -7.82 -0.63
N LEU A 613 -18.07 -7.01 0.35
CA LEU A 613 -18.49 -5.64 0.17
C LEU A 613 -17.31 -4.69 0.48
N LEU A 614 -17.01 -3.78 -0.43
CA LEU A 614 -15.97 -2.76 -0.22
C LEU A 614 -16.47 -1.55 0.60
N GLU A 615 -17.46 -1.76 1.46
CA GLU A 615 -17.88 -0.79 2.46
C GLU A 615 -17.45 -1.25 3.86
N PRO A 616 -17.18 -0.29 4.75
CA PRO A 616 -17.10 -0.61 6.15
C PRO A 616 -18.45 -1.11 6.63
N ARG A 617 -18.39 -2.05 7.57
CA ARG A 617 -19.54 -2.45 8.35
C ARG A 617 -20.04 -1.23 9.14
N PRO A 618 -21.37 -0.98 9.21
CA PRO A 618 -21.93 0.01 10.13
C PRO A 618 -21.40 -0.18 11.56
N GLU A 619 -21.31 0.91 12.32
CA GLU A 619 -21.05 0.79 13.76
C GLU A 619 -22.14 -0.07 14.40
N MET A 620 -21.72 -1.06 15.18
CA MET A 620 -22.60 -2.04 15.80
C MET A 620 -22.39 -1.97 17.30
N ASP A 621 -23.50 -1.98 18.06
CA ASP A 621 -23.44 -2.17 19.51
C ASP A 621 -22.81 -3.54 19.81
N LEU A 622 -21.99 -3.60 20.87
CA LEU A 622 -21.44 -4.87 21.34
C LEU A 622 -22.54 -5.88 21.72
N GLY A 623 -23.74 -5.42 22.08
CA GLY A 623 -24.91 -6.24 22.37
C GLY A 623 -25.48 -7.02 21.17
N ILE A 624 -25.15 -6.60 19.94
CA ILE A 624 -25.59 -7.29 18.70
C ILE A 624 -24.47 -8.04 17.98
N THR A 625 -23.21 -7.75 18.31
CA THR A 625 -22.04 -8.46 17.74
C THR A 625 -21.80 -9.81 18.42
N THR A 626 -20.94 -10.64 17.84
CA THR A 626 -20.67 -11.97 18.38
C THR A 626 -19.28 -12.54 18.05
N TRP A 627 -18.68 -13.21 19.05
CA TRP A 627 -17.50 -14.06 18.94
C TRP A 627 -17.70 -15.26 18.00
N TYR A 628 -18.94 -15.64 17.69
CA TYR A 628 -19.19 -16.81 16.83
C TYR A 628 -18.80 -16.56 15.39
N ASP A 629 -18.87 -15.31 14.95
CA ASP A 629 -18.42 -14.88 13.63
C ASP A 629 -16.89 -14.66 13.58
N HIS A 630 -16.22 -14.76 14.73
CA HIS A 630 -14.79 -14.59 14.89
C HIS A 630 -14.04 -15.91 14.73
N TRP A 631 -14.17 -16.56 13.57
CA TRP A 631 -13.53 -17.85 13.29
C TRP A 631 -12.83 -17.90 11.93
N CYS A 632 -11.49 -17.96 11.94
CA CYS A 632 -10.64 -17.76 10.76
C CYS A 632 -10.87 -18.78 9.64
N GLU A 633 -10.73 -20.06 9.95
CA GLU A 633 -10.71 -21.18 8.99
C GLU A 633 -12.10 -21.63 8.55
N ALA A 634 -13.10 -21.46 9.43
CA ALA A 634 -14.46 -21.90 9.16
C ALA A 634 -15.28 -20.83 8.44
N LEU A 635 -14.98 -19.54 8.68
CA LEU A 635 -15.81 -18.43 8.21
C LEU A 635 -15.05 -17.50 7.26
N TYR A 636 -13.92 -16.95 7.67
CA TYR A 636 -13.21 -15.97 6.86
C TYR A 636 -12.64 -16.56 5.56
N ILE A 637 -11.84 -17.62 5.65
CA ILE A 637 -11.09 -18.15 4.50
C ILE A 637 -11.96 -18.83 3.45
N PRO A 638 -12.90 -19.73 3.79
CA PRO A 638 -13.75 -20.37 2.79
C PRO A 638 -14.49 -19.33 1.96
N VAL A 639 -15.03 -18.31 2.63
CA VAL A 639 -15.76 -17.24 1.95
C VAL A 639 -14.87 -16.41 1.04
N LEU A 640 -13.65 -16.07 1.48
CA LEU A 640 -12.71 -15.34 0.64
C LEU A 640 -12.19 -16.16 -0.55
N ARG A 641 -12.08 -17.49 -0.42
CA ARG A 641 -11.71 -18.39 -1.52
C ARG A 641 -12.83 -18.50 -2.56
N ASP A 642 -14.07 -18.51 -2.11
CA ASP A 642 -15.26 -18.63 -2.96
C ASP A 642 -15.75 -17.28 -3.52
N ALA A 643 -15.18 -16.17 -3.05
CA ALA A 643 -15.53 -14.83 -3.52
C ALA A 643 -15.02 -14.59 -4.95
N LEU A 644 -15.90 -14.80 -5.93
CA LEU A 644 -15.65 -14.57 -7.35
C LEU A 644 -15.86 -13.11 -7.79
N ALA A 645 -16.45 -12.29 -6.92
CA ALA A 645 -16.72 -10.88 -7.20
C ALA A 645 -16.59 -10.04 -5.93
N VAL A 646 -16.29 -8.76 -6.12
CA VAL A 646 -16.20 -7.75 -5.08
C VAL A 646 -17.21 -6.67 -5.41
N ALA A 647 -18.14 -6.40 -4.50
CA ALA A 647 -19.23 -5.46 -4.76
C ALA A 647 -18.85 -4.04 -4.34
N VAL A 648 -19.22 -3.08 -5.19
CA VAL A 648 -19.14 -1.65 -4.89
C VAL A 648 -20.45 -1.20 -4.25
N PRO A 649 -20.40 -0.46 -3.14
CA PRO A 649 -21.61 0.06 -2.49
C PRO A 649 -22.38 1.04 -3.34
N ASN A 650 -23.70 0.99 -3.29
CA ASN A 650 -24.53 1.86 -4.12
C ASN A 650 -24.48 3.34 -3.77
N TRP A 651 -24.22 3.65 -2.50
CA TRP A 651 -24.04 5.03 -2.08
C TRP A 651 -22.82 5.67 -2.75
N VAL A 652 -21.82 4.88 -3.17
CA VAL A 652 -20.70 5.38 -3.98
C VAL A 652 -21.24 5.91 -5.30
N TYR A 653 -22.15 5.20 -5.98
CA TYR A 653 -22.76 5.68 -7.22
C TYR A 653 -23.69 6.88 -7.01
N ALA A 654 -24.30 6.99 -5.83
CA ALA A 654 -25.21 8.08 -5.47
C ALA A 654 -24.51 9.30 -4.84
N ALA A 655 -23.22 9.18 -4.47
CA ALA A 655 -22.47 10.24 -3.82
C ALA A 655 -22.52 11.49 -4.70
N PRO A 656 -23.11 12.60 -4.22
CA PRO A 656 -23.31 13.78 -5.04
C PRO A 656 -21.95 14.27 -5.52
N ALA A 657 -21.91 14.77 -6.75
CA ALA A 657 -20.71 15.46 -7.27
C ALA A 657 -20.43 16.80 -6.55
N ALA A 658 -21.13 17.09 -5.45
CA ALA A 658 -21.00 18.26 -4.60
C ALA A 658 -20.27 17.79 -3.33
N GLU A 659 -19.06 18.23 -3.03
CA GLU A 659 -18.60 19.62 -2.96
C GLU A 659 -17.53 19.93 -4.03
N ARG A 660 -17.80 20.89 -4.93
CA ARG A 660 -16.84 21.40 -5.94
C ARG A 660 -16.27 22.77 -5.56
N ASP A 661 -16.21 23.09 -4.27
CA ASP A 661 -15.71 24.37 -3.78
C ASP A 661 -14.40 24.20 -2.99
#